data_AF-A0AA88RAX4-F1
#
_entry.id   AF-A0AA88RAX4-F1
#
_cell.length_a   1.000
_cell.length_b   1.000
_cell.length_c   1.000
_cell.angle_alpha   90.00
_cell.angle_beta   90.00
_cell.angle_gamma   90.00
#
_symmetry.space_group_name_H-M   'P 1'
#
loop_
_entity.id
_entity.type
_entity.pdbx_description
1 polymer ?
#
loop_
_entity_poly.entity_id
_entity_poly.type
_entity_poly.pdbx_seq_one_letter_code
_entity_poly.pdbx_strand_id
1 'polypeptide(L)'
;MYKVAGPSEVLAITGSFIQDIKLAKKKFIFPGQKCIRVDISPVNYTFDVQAMSAEKLSFVLPAVFTIGPRVDDHESMLKYAKLISSHDKLSSHVQELVKGVIEGETRIYNANVKQLVDVPGHEYFSYLGQKTQMEAANQAKERDGLTVQNAAKIDAETKIRSTQRQGEGKKEEVRVKTEVQIFENQREAEVVEANTELAKKKAVWSQSAKLAEVEAAKAVAIREAELQREVEKKNALTRTEKLKAENLSKASVEYDIKVQEANSELYKKQKAAEGVLFESQKIAEANKASSDASLYTRQQAANAELYAMQREAEGIAALAQAQGSYLRELLAAVNGDYKALRDFIMIDRGIPQEMARLNASAVQGLQPKISIWSGANGDQGGGAMKDVAGVYKMLPPLFQTLKFPHLHFAAAFYLIRELCLVLSMEGLPDQLVGEILDRIKKATDKSSIALTCKRFHGLDNERRNCLRVGCGLHPANEALISLCNRFPNLTKVEIVYSGWMSKLGKQLDDQGLHALSTNCPFLTKLTLSHCTFITDAGLSYLASCSKLSSLKLIFTPRITGCGILSLVVGCKNLRVLHLIRCLNISSAEWIEYLGKLETLENLFIKNCRAIGEGDLVKLGPSWKKIKRLQFEVDSNYRYMKVYDRLAVDRWLKQCIPCENMVELSLVNCIIIPGRGLACILGKCKNLEKVHLDMCVGVRDCDIVGLALSSRNLRSISLRVPSDFSLPLLMDNPLRLTDESLKSVAQNCSQLESVRLSFYDGEFPSLSSFTLNSILFLVQMCPIRKLSLDHAYFFNDVGMAALCSAQYLHTLELVRCQEISDEGLQLVGRFTQLCILRLSKCLGITDDGLKPLRGSYKLESLSVDDCPQISERGIQGAAKSVTFKQDL
;
A
#
# COMPACT_ATOMS: atom_id res chain seq x y z
N MET A 1 -1.09 18.83 -49.56
CA MET A 1 -1.04 17.34 -49.65
C MET A 1 -0.33 16.81 -48.40
N TYR A 2 -0.89 15.83 -47.70
CA TYR A 2 -0.29 15.30 -46.46
C TYR A 2 0.77 14.24 -46.79
N LYS A 3 1.99 14.41 -46.26
CA LYS A 3 3.10 13.47 -46.46
C LYS A 3 3.62 12.94 -45.12
N VAL A 4 4.00 11.66 -45.11
CA VAL A 4 4.60 10.94 -43.98
C VAL A 4 5.91 10.31 -44.46
N ALA A 5 6.97 10.42 -43.65
CA ALA A 5 8.27 9.79 -43.89
C ALA A 5 8.34 8.40 -43.25
N GLY A 6 9.15 7.51 -43.84
CA GLY A 6 9.43 6.18 -43.29
C GLY A 6 10.22 6.19 -41.96
N PRO A 7 10.47 5.01 -41.37
CA PRO A 7 11.17 4.87 -40.08
C PRO A 7 12.56 5.52 -40.08
N SER A 8 13.34 5.33 -41.14
CA SER A 8 14.69 5.88 -41.33
C SER A 8 14.74 7.12 -42.20
N GLU A 9 13.61 7.80 -42.42
CA GLU A 9 13.54 9.00 -43.27
C GLU A 9 13.00 10.22 -42.51
N VAL A 10 13.39 11.42 -42.93
CA VAL A 10 12.82 12.68 -42.43
C VAL A 10 12.40 13.54 -43.62
N LEU A 11 11.27 14.26 -43.50
CA LEU A 11 10.84 15.21 -44.52
C LEU A 11 11.56 16.54 -44.33
N ALA A 12 12.33 16.96 -45.33
CA ALA A 12 12.87 18.30 -45.44
C ALA A 12 11.93 19.16 -46.29
N ILE A 13 11.42 20.27 -45.72
CA ILE A 13 10.40 21.11 -46.35
C ILE A 13 10.93 22.52 -46.51
N THR A 14 10.81 23.05 -47.74
CA THR A 14 11.26 24.39 -48.14
C THR A 14 10.16 25.11 -48.92
N GLY A 15 10.24 26.43 -49.08
CA GLY A 15 9.31 27.22 -49.89
C GLY A 15 8.50 28.24 -49.08
N SER A 16 7.34 28.64 -49.60
CA SER A 16 6.60 29.79 -49.07
C SER A 16 6.33 29.68 -47.56
N PHE A 17 6.63 30.75 -46.81
CA PHE A 17 6.57 30.84 -45.33
C PHE A 17 7.58 29.96 -44.54
N ILE A 18 8.64 29.44 -45.18
CA ILE A 18 9.75 28.76 -44.51
C ILE A 18 11.05 29.43 -44.93
N GLN A 19 11.76 30.06 -43.98
CA GLN A 19 12.97 30.85 -44.29
C GLN A 19 14.17 29.99 -44.72
N ASP A 20 14.33 28.79 -44.16
CA ASP A 20 15.49 27.93 -44.40
C ASP A 20 15.04 26.49 -44.79
N ILE A 21 15.02 25.55 -43.85
CA ILE A 21 14.55 24.18 -44.02
C ILE A 21 13.81 23.77 -42.75
N LYS A 22 12.63 23.17 -42.87
CA LYS A 22 11.91 22.61 -41.72
C LYS A 22 11.86 21.09 -41.82
N LEU A 23 12.39 20.42 -40.80
CA LEU A 23 12.38 18.96 -40.68
C LEU A 23 11.13 18.46 -39.95
N ALA A 24 10.45 17.44 -40.49
CA ALA A 24 9.29 16.82 -39.86
C ALA A 24 9.13 15.34 -40.27
N LYS A 25 8.57 14.51 -39.39
CA LYS A 25 8.20 13.12 -39.74
C LYS A 25 6.87 13.03 -40.51
N LYS A 26 5.93 13.92 -40.21
CA LYS A 26 4.60 13.99 -40.86
C LYS A 26 4.16 15.45 -40.94
N LYS A 27 3.74 15.92 -42.12
CA LYS A 27 3.27 17.30 -42.29
C LYS A 27 2.42 17.51 -43.53
N PHE A 28 1.51 18.48 -43.44
CA PHE A 28 0.76 18.99 -44.58
C PHE A 28 1.61 19.98 -45.38
N ILE A 29 1.76 19.74 -46.69
CA ILE A 29 2.50 20.61 -47.60
C ILE A 29 1.52 21.55 -48.32
N PHE A 30 1.73 22.85 -48.14
CA PHE A 30 0.91 23.91 -48.73
C PHE A 30 1.32 24.24 -50.19
N PRO A 31 0.42 24.82 -51.02
CA PRO A 31 0.76 25.29 -52.36
C PRO A 31 1.93 26.29 -52.30
N GLY A 32 3.01 26.04 -53.06
CA GLY A 32 4.25 26.82 -53.01
C GLY A 32 5.34 26.29 -52.06
N GLN A 33 5.10 25.16 -51.37
CA GLN A 33 6.12 24.45 -50.59
C GLN A 33 6.62 23.19 -51.33
N LYS A 34 7.93 22.97 -51.32
CA LYS A 34 8.61 21.77 -51.82
C LYS A 34 8.99 20.87 -50.65
N CYS A 35 8.94 19.55 -50.86
CA CYS A 35 9.24 18.57 -49.82
C CYS A 35 10.07 17.42 -50.40
N ILE A 36 11.22 17.16 -49.77
CA ILE A 36 12.19 16.12 -50.12
C ILE A 36 12.29 15.14 -48.93
N ARG A 37 12.47 13.85 -49.22
CA ARG A 37 12.72 12.82 -48.19
C ARG A 37 14.22 12.63 -48.03
N VAL A 38 14.71 12.69 -46.81
CA VAL A 38 16.13 12.50 -46.47
C VAL A 38 16.25 11.22 -45.67
N ASP A 39 16.99 10.25 -46.20
CA ASP A 39 17.33 9.01 -45.49
C ASP A 39 18.50 9.24 -44.53
N ILE A 40 18.32 8.87 -43.27
CA ILE A 40 19.30 9.10 -42.19
C ILE A 40 20.07 7.83 -41.80
N SER A 41 19.95 6.76 -42.58
CA SER A 41 20.68 5.52 -42.36
C SER A 41 22.20 5.74 -42.44
N PRO A 42 22.99 5.14 -41.52
CA PRO A 42 24.45 5.29 -41.49
C PRO A 42 25.11 4.61 -42.69
N VAL A 43 26.19 5.19 -43.20
CA VAL A 43 26.91 4.73 -44.40
C VAL A 43 28.36 4.39 -44.05
N ASN A 44 28.88 3.29 -44.59
CA ASN A 44 30.26 2.88 -44.43
C ASN A 44 31.14 3.51 -45.53
N TYR A 45 32.23 4.14 -45.13
CA TYR A 45 33.24 4.70 -46.02
C TYR A 45 34.57 4.00 -45.79
N THR A 46 35.15 3.45 -46.85
CA THR A 46 36.44 2.74 -46.82
C THR A 46 37.56 3.68 -47.25
N PHE A 47 38.62 3.79 -46.45
CA PHE A 47 39.78 4.63 -46.73
C PHE A 47 41.09 3.88 -46.46
N ASP A 48 42.09 4.16 -47.28
CA ASP A 48 43.46 3.71 -47.09
C ASP A 48 44.26 4.82 -46.41
N VAL A 49 44.45 4.70 -45.10
CA VAL A 49 45.14 5.72 -44.30
C VAL A 49 46.65 5.48 -44.39
N GLN A 50 47.40 6.46 -44.89
CA GLN A 50 48.86 6.42 -44.88
C GLN A 50 49.39 6.73 -43.47
N ALA A 51 50.07 5.76 -42.87
CA ALA A 51 50.64 5.84 -41.54
C ALA A 51 52.17 5.74 -41.57
N MET A 52 52.82 6.35 -40.58
CA MET A 52 54.27 6.27 -40.39
C MET A 52 54.57 5.77 -38.98
N SER A 53 55.41 4.73 -38.86
CA SER A 53 55.84 4.24 -37.55
C SER A 53 56.84 5.20 -36.89
N ALA A 54 57.07 5.05 -35.59
CA ALA A 54 58.12 5.78 -34.87
C ALA A 54 59.54 5.58 -35.45
N GLU A 55 59.77 4.48 -36.19
CA GLU A 55 61.03 4.17 -36.89
C GLU A 55 61.06 4.73 -38.33
N LYS A 56 60.10 5.60 -38.70
CA LYS A 56 59.93 6.23 -40.02
C LYS A 56 59.58 5.28 -41.17
N LEU A 57 59.04 4.11 -40.88
CA LEU A 57 58.53 3.20 -41.92
C LEU A 57 57.11 3.59 -42.31
N SER A 58 56.88 3.86 -43.60
CA SER A 58 55.55 4.17 -44.14
C SER A 58 54.78 2.89 -44.45
N PHE A 59 53.53 2.80 -44.01
CA PHE A 59 52.62 1.71 -44.38
C PHE A 59 51.18 2.23 -44.58
N VAL A 60 50.36 1.44 -45.28
CA VAL A 60 48.97 1.79 -45.60
C VAL A 60 48.03 0.91 -44.78
N LEU A 61 47.09 1.54 -44.06
CA LEU A 61 46.11 0.83 -43.24
C LEU A 61 44.70 1.01 -43.82
N PRO A 62 44.07 -0.06 -44.33
CA PRO A 62 42.68 0.01 -44.78
C PRO A 62 41.76 0.10 -43.56
N ALA A 63 40.96 1.16 -43.48
CA ALA A 63 40.01 1.41 -42.41
C ALA A 63 38.61 1.69 -42.96
N VAL A 64 37.58 1.19 -42.28
CA VAL A 64 36.18 1.42 -42.64
C VAL A 64 35.50 2.23 -41.55
N PHE A 65 35.00 3.41 -41.89
CA PHE A 65 34.31 4.31 -40.96
C PHE A 65 32.82 4.38 -41.29
N THR A 66 31.97 4.10 -40.30
CA THR A 66 30.51 4.22 -40.42
C THR A 66 30.06 5.59 -39.94
N ILE A 67 29.43 6.39 -40.81
CA ILE A 67 29.05 7.77 -40.52
C ILE A 67 27.53 7.93 -40.67
N GLY A 68 26.89 8.53 -39.68
CA GLY A 68 25.47 8.86 -39.69
C GLY A 68 25.14 10.05 -38.77
N PRO A 69 24.03 10.77 -39.01
CA PRO A 69 23.67 11.92 -38.20
C PRO A 69 23.15 11.50 -36.82
N ARG A 70 23.44 12.30 -35.79
CA ARG A 70 22.87 12.13 -34.45
C ARG A 70 21.41 12.58 -34.45
N VAL A 71 20.49 11.62 -34.26
CA VAL A 71 19.04 11.87 -34.34
C VAL A 71 18.52 12.72 -33.18
N ASP A 72 19.21 12.69 -32.04
CA ASP A 72 18.78 13.37 -30.80
C ASP A 72 19.05 14.88 -30.80
N ASP A 73 19.90 15.37 -31.71
CA ASP A 73 20.23 16.79 -31.82
C ASP A 73 19.64 17.41 -33.08
N HIS A 74 18.66 18.32 -32.88
CA HIS A 74 17.96 18.99 -33.97
C HIS A 74 18.89 19.86 -34.82
N GLU A 75 19.95 20.44 -34.24
CA GLU A 75 20.88 21.30 -34.95
C GLU A 75 21.81 20.51 -35.88
N SER A 76 22.35 19.39 -35.40
CA SER A 76 23.13 18.43 -36.20
C SER A 76 22.31 17.86 -37.36
N MET A 77 21.03 17.53 -37.13
CA MET A 77 20.12 17.05 -38.16
C MET A 77 19.82 18.11 -39.22
N LEU A 78 19.68 19.37 -38.81
CA LEU A 78 19.46 20.49 -39.72
C LEU A 78 20.70 20.77 -40.58
N LYS A 79 21.90 20.69 -40.00
CA LYS A 79 23.18 20.77 -40.75
C LYS A 79 23.35 19.61 -41.73
N TYR A 80 23.04 18.38 -41.30
CA TYR A 80 23.04 17.20 -42.16
C TYR A 80 22.09 17.36 -43.36
N ALA A 81 20.86 17.79 -43.10
CA ALA A 81 19.88 18.06 -44.16
C ALA A 81 20.29 19.22 -45.08
N LYS A 82 21.01 20.24 -44.59
CA LYS A 82 21.54 21.33 -45.44
C LYS A 82 22.67 20.87 -46.35
N LEU A 83 23.60 20.06 -45.85
CA LEU A 83 24.83 19.69 -46.56
C LEU A 83 24.65 18.50 -47.51
N ILE A 84 23.81 17.53 -47.14
CA ILE A 84 23.74 16.23 -47.82
C ILE A 84 22.42 16.04 -48.60
N SER A 85 21.37 16.85 -48.35
CA SER A 85 20.04 16.64 -48.99
C SER A 85 20.01 16.85 -50.52
N SER A 86 21.04 17.47 -51.12
CA SER A 86 21.10 17.72 -52.57
C SER A 86 22.13 16.85 -53.31
N HIS A 87 22.89 16.02 -52.59
CA HIS A 87 23.97 15.21 -53.16
C HIS A 87 23.70 13.74 -52.88
N ASP A 88 23.90 12.87 -53.87
CA ASP A 88 23.81 11.43 -53.67
C ASP A 88 24.84 11.01 -52.60
N LYS A 89 24.48 10.09 -51.70
CA LYS A 89 25.33 9.67 -50.57
C LYS A 89 26.67 9.08 -51.01
N LEU A 90 26.76 8.69 -52.29
CA LEU A 90 27.92 8.13 -52.99
C LEU A 90 28.59 9.13 -53.95
N SER A 91 28.15 10.39 -53.99
CA SER A 91 28.78 11.42 -54.82
C SER A 91 30.23 11.65 -54.39
N SER A 92 31.13 11.79 -55.37
CA SER A 92 32.57 12.01 -55.15
C SER A 92 32.84 13.19 -54.22
N HIS A 93 32.02 14.24 -54.30
CA HIS A 93 32.17 15.44 -53.46
C HIS A 93 31.93 15.15 -51.97
N VAL A 94 30.94 14.30 -51.63
CA VAL A 94 30.66 13.92 -50.24
C VAL A 94 31.76 13.00 -49.71
N GLN A 95 32.27 12.09 -50.55
CA GLN A 95 33.40 11.23 -50.19
C GLN A 95 34.68 12.04 -49.94
N GLU A 96 34.99 13.04 -50.76
CA GLU A 96 36.15 13.93 -50.56
C GLU A 96 36.03 14.78 -49.29
N LEU A 97 34.84 15.32 -49.00
CA LEU A 97 34.60 16.09 -47.78
C LEU A 97 34.79 15.22 -46.53
N VAL A 98 34.23 14.01 -46.53
CA VAL A 98 34.39 13.04 -45.43
C VAL A 98 35.85 12.61 -45.30
N LYS A 99 36.53 12.35 -46.42
CA LYS A 99 37.95 12.01 -46.45
C LYS A 99 38.82 13.11 -45.83
N GLY A 100 38.59 14.37 -46.21
CA GLY A 100 39.35 15.51 -45.69
C GLY A 100 39.17 15.72 -44.17
N VAL A 101 37.95 15.53 -43.65
CA VAL A 101 37.69 15.62 -42.20
C VAL A 101 38.40 14.50 -41.45
N ILE A 102 38.33 13.26 -41.94
CA ILE A 102 38.97 12.10 -41.31
C ILE A 102 40.49 12.20 -41.38
N GLU A 103 41.07 12.60 -42.52
CA GLU A 103 42.52 12.80 -42.66
C GLU A 103 43.03 13.93 -41.75
N GLY A 104 42.24 15.00 -41.57
CA GLY A 104 42.57 16.08 -40.64
C GLY A 104 42.64 15.62 -39.18
N GLU A 105 41.64 14.86 -38.72
CA GLU A 105 41.57 14.33 -37.34
C GLU A 105 42.57 13.19 -37.10
N THR A 106 42.83 12.33 -38.09
CA THR A 106 43.75 11.18 -37.97
C THR A 106 45.23 11.54 -38.05
N ARG A 107 45.60 12.70 -38.61
CA ARG A 107 46.99 13.20 -38.57
C ARG A 107 47.55 13.34 -37.14
N ILE A 108 46.70 13.65 -36.16
CA ILE A 108 47.09 13.79 -34.75
C ILE A 108 47.35 12.42 -34.10
N TYR A 109 46.65 11.38 -34.54
CA TYR A 109 46.81 10.01 -34.04
C TYR A 109 48.01 9.26 -34.65
N ASN A 110 48.50 9.69 -35.82
CA ASN A 110 49.53 9.01 -36.60
C ASN A 110 50.95 9.08 -35.98
N ALA A 111 51.19 9.94 -34.98
CA ALA A 111 52.50 10.14 -34.36
C ALA A 111 52.81 9.17 -33.19
N ASN A 112 51.83 8.36 -32.76
CA ASN A 112 51.91 7.56 -31.52
C ASN A 112 51.91 6.03 -31.72
N VAL A 113 52.09 5.54 -32.95
CA VAL A 113 52.16 4.10 -33.22
C VAL A 113 53.53 3.57 -32.80
N LYS A 114 53.58 2.83 -31.69
CA LYS A 114 54.78 2.12 -31.21
C LYS A 114 55.04 0.86 -32.03
N GLN A 115 56.32 0.49 -32.08
CA GLN A 115 57.00 -0.58 -32.81
C GLN A 115 56.12 -1.74 -33.32
N LEU A 116 56.18 -1.99 -34.63
CA LEU A 116 55.54 -3.15 -35.27
C LEU A 116 56.37 -4.40 -34.95
N VAL A 117 55.74 -5.42 -34.38
CA VAL A 117 56.39 -6.70 -34.03
C VAL A 117 55.86 -7.78 -34.96
N ASP A 118 56.76 -8.58 -35.51
CA ASP A 118 56.39 -9.72 -36.35
C ASP A 118 55.56 -10.76 -35.56
N VAL A 119 54.64 -11.44 -36.25
CA VAL A 119 53.92 -12.62 -35.71
C VAL A 119 54.92 -13.78 -35.60
N PRO A 120 54.87 -14.65 -34.57
CA PRO A 120 55.84 -15.72 -34.39
C PRO A 120 55.95 -16.63 -35.63
N GLY A 121 57.12 -16.63 -36.28
CA GLY A 121 57.42 -17.43 -37.48
C GLY A 121 57.77 -16.62 -38.74
N HIS A 122 57.63 -15.29 -38.72
CA HIS A 122 58.12 -14.41 -39.80
C HIS A 122 59.14 -13.39 -39.24
N GLU A 123 60.20 -13.07 -39.99
CA GLU A 123 61.28 -12.14 -39.58
C GLU A 123 61.36 -10.90 -40.51
N TYR A 124 60.22 -10.43 -41.00
CA TYR A 124 60.18 -9.40 -42.04
C TYR A 124 60.58 -8.02 -41.52
N PHE A 125 60.09 -7.60 -40.34
CA PHE A 125 60.38 -6.29 -39.78
C PHE A 125 61.76 -6.21 -39.12
N SER A 126 62.25 -7.33 -38.55
CA SER A 126 63.63 -7.44 -38.02
C SER A 126 64.69 -7.26 -39.11
N TYR A 127 64.51 -7.91 -40.27
CA TYR A 127 65.40 -7.80 -41.42
C TYR A 127 65.44 -6.37 -42.01
N LEU A 128 64.28 -5.71 -42.10
CA LEU A 128 64.17 -4.36 -42.64
C LEU A 128 64.88 -3.33 -41.74
N GLY A 129 64.76 -3.48 -40.41
CA GLY A 129 65.44 -2.63 -39.42
C GLY A 129 66.97 -2.77 -39.47
N GLN A 130 67.50 -3.99 -39.62
CA GLN A 130 68.95 -4.22 -39.78
C GLN A 130 69.49 -3.61 -41.08
N LYS A 131 68.77 -3.71 -42.19
CA LYS A 131 69.19 -3.13 -43.47
C LYS A 131 69.31 -1.60 -43.40
N THR A 132 68.39 -0.93 -42.71
CA THR A 132 68.37 0.53 -42.61
C THR A 132 69.50 1.06 -41.69
N GLN A 133 69.88 0.28 -40.67
CA GLN A 133 71.02 0.60 -39.80
C GLN A 133 72.38 0.35 -40.47
N MET A 134 72.49 -0.68 -41.33
CA MET A 134 73.72 -1.00 -42.05
C MET A 134 74.03 0.02 -43.17
N GLU A 135 72.99 0.54 -43.84
CA GLU A 135 73.12 1.64 -44.81
C GLU A 135 73.58 2.96 -44.16
N ALA A 136 73.13 3.25 -42.94
CA ALA A 136 73.56 4.43 -42.17
C ALA A 136 75.00 4.31 -41.62
N ALA A 137 75.44 3.10 -41.24
CA ALA A 137 76.79 2.86 -40.72
C ALA A 137 77.89 2.88 -41.79
N ASN A 138 77.58 2.47 -43.03
CA ASN A 138 78.52 2.52 -44.14
C ASN A 138 78.75 3.95 -44.67
N GLN A 139 77.75 4.83 -44.58
CA GLN A 139 77.89 6.25 -44.95
C GLN A 139 78.72 7.09 -43.96
N ALA A 140 78.94 6.59 -42.73
CA ALA A 140 79.73 7.29 -41.70
C ALA A 140 81.22 6.89 -41.67
N LYS A 141 81.61 5.75 -42.28
CA LYS A 141 83.00 5.28 -42.32
C LYS A 141 83.79 5.74 -43.55
N GLU A 142 83.16 6.43 -44.49
CA GLU A 142 83.76 6.91 -45.75
C GLU A 142 84.19 8.39 -45.72
N ARG A 143 84.19 9.05 -44.55
CA ARG A 143 84.49 10.50 -44.44
C ARG A 143 85.61 10.95 -43.49
N ASP A 144 86.27 10.05 -42.76
CA ASP A 144 87.47 10.38 -41.95
C ASP A 144 88.69 9.58 -42.42
N GLY A 145 89.11 9.86 -43.66
CA GLY A 145 90.43 9.52 -44.16
C GLY A 145 91.36 10.73 -44.07
N LEU A 146 92.68 10.48 -44.00
CA LEU A 146 93.75 11.41 -44.37
C LEU A 146 93.70 12.81 -43.71
N THR A 147 94.44 13.00 -42.61
CA THR A 147 95.32 14.19 -42.39
C THR A 147 95.86 14.22 -40.96
N VAL A 148 96.84 13.38 -40.59
CA VAL A 148 97.91 13.74 -39.62
C VAL A 148 99.10 12.81 -39.85
N GLN A 149 99.97 13.12 -40.81
CA GLN A 149 101.36 12.64 -40.87
C GLN A 149 102.08 13.40 -41.98
N ASN A 150 102.27 14.71 -41.80
CA ASN A 150 103.17 15.55 -42.59
C ASN A 150 103.44 16.86 -41.84
N ALA A 151 104.33 16.80 -40.86
CA ALA A 151 105.15 17.91 -40.33
C ALA A 151 106.09 17.26 -39.29
N ALA A 152 107.09 16.51 -39.76
CA ALA A 152 108.45 17.00 -39.95
C ALA A 152 109.03 17.51 -38.60
N LYS A 153 109.76 16.65 -37.89
CA LYS A 153 111.22 16.42 -38.03
C LYS A 153 112.03 17.49 -37.30
N ILE A 154 112.93 16.98 -36.44
CA ILE A 154 114.35 17.41 -36.33
C ILE A 154 114.52 18.73 -35.57
N ASP A 155 115.45 18.91 -34.65
CA ASP A 155 116.59 18.15 -34.12
C ASP A 155 117.32 19.20 -33.24
N ALA A 156 118.52 18.84 -32.82
CA ALA A 156 119.58 19.73 -32.40
C ALA A 156 119.67 19.92 -30.89
N GLU A 157 120.09 18.81 -30.29
CA GLU A 157 121.43 18.69 -29.73
C GLU A 157 121.88 19.80 -28.75
N THR A 158 122.04 19.41 -27.49
CA THR A 158 123.34 18.92 -26.99
C THR A 158 124.30 20.07 -26.71
N LYS A 159 124.34 20.36 -25.41
CA LYS A 159 125.53 20.60 -24.60
C LYS A 159 126.28 21.92 -24.77
N ILE A 160 126.33 22.58 -23.61
CA ILE A 160 127.57 22.88 -22.87
C ILE A 160 128.65 23.57 -23.71
N ARG A 161 128.85 24.88 -23.50
CA ARG A 161 129.93 25.43 -22.65
C ARG A 161 130.10 26.95 -22.88
N SER A 162 129.38 27.76 -22.12
CA SER A 162 129.76 29.15 -21.77
C SER A 162 128.75 29.66 -20.73
N THR A 163 128.70 29.04 -19.56
CA THR A 163 129.60 29.40 -18.46
C THR A 163 129.75 30.91 -18.32
N GLN A 164 129.34 31.38 -17.13
CA GLN A 164 129.91 32.55 -16.49
C GLN A 164 129.35 33.94 -16.85
N ARG A 165 128.02 34.09 -17.06
CA ARG A 165 127.35 35.40 -16.87
C ARG A 165 125.82 35.43 -16.65
N GLN A 166 125.17 34.31 -16.33
CA GLN A 166 123.75 34.30 -15.93
C GLN A 166 123.54 33.88 -14.46
N GLY A 167 124.56 34.04 -13.61
CA GLY A 167 124.47 33.72 -12.18
C GLY A 167 123.65 34.72 -11.36
N GLU A 168 123.49 35.96 -11.83
CA GLU A 168 122.71 36.99 -11.12
C GLU A 168 121.30 37.17 -11.69
N GLY A 169 121.07 36.86 -12.97
CA GLY A 169 119.72 36.75 -13.55
C GLY A 169 118.95 35.53 -13.04
N LYS A 170 119.63 34.40 -12.79
CA LYS A 170 118.99 33.16 -12.29
C LYS A 170 118.46 33.26 -10.87
N LYS A 171 118.95 34.18 -10.03
CA LYS A 171 118.47 34.32 -8.65
C LYS A 171 117.11 35.04 -8.61
N GLU A 172 116.96 36.05 -9.46
CA GLU A 172 115.69 36.76 -9.65
C GLU A 172 114.70 35.94 -10.48
N GLU A 173 115.18 35.23 -11.50
CA GLU A 173 114.39 34.28 -12.29
C GLU A 173 113.89 33.11 -11.44
N VAL A 174 114.68 32.57 -10.51
CA VAL A 174 114.21 31.53 -9.57
C VAL A 174 113.21 32.10 -8.56
N ARG A 175 113.37 33.34 -8.09
CA ARG A 175 112.40 33.95 -7.17
C ARG A 175 111.05 34.19 -7.87
N VAL A 176 111.07 34.83 -9.04
CA VAL A 176 109.88 35.06 -9.86
C VAL A 176 109.28 33.74 -10.33
N LYS A 177 110.09 32.75 -10.72
CA LYS A 177 109.60 31.43 -11.11
C LYS A 177 109.02 30.65 -9.92
N THR A 178 109.55 30.83 -8.71
CA THR A 178 108.99 30.20 -7.50
C THR A 178 107.69 30.88 -7.08
N GLU A 179 107.60 32.21 -7.16
CA GLU A 179 106.37 32.96 -6.92
C GLU A 179 105.29 32.66 -7.97
N VAL A 180 105.67 32.59 -9.25
CA VAL A 180 104.80 32.15 -10.34
C VAL A 180 104.38 30.70 -10.15
N GLN A 181 105.27 29.79 -9.72
CA GLN A 181 104.92 28.40 -9.45
C GLN A 181 103.99 28.26 -8.23
N ILE A 182 104.19 29.06 -7.17
CA ILE A 182 103.28 29.07 -6.01
C ILE A 182 101.92 29.62 -6.43
N PHE A 183 101.88 30.67 -7.26
CA PHE A 183 100.64 31.22 -7.80
C PHE A 183 99.94 30.26 -8.77
N GLU A 184 100.68 29.57 -9.65
CA GLU A 184 100.16 28.52 -10.53
C GLU A 184 99.64 27.34 -9.73
N ASN A 185 100.37 26.88 -8.71
CA ASN A 185 99.92 25.79 -7.83
C ASN A 185 98.69 26.18 -7.01
N GLN A 186 98.59 27.44 -6.54
CA GLN A 186 97.40 27.95 -5.85
C GLN A 186 96.20 28.04 -6.80
N ARG A 187 96.41 28.57 -8.02
CA ARG A 187 95.35 28.65 -9.03
C ARG A 187 94.91 27.27 -9.51
N GLU A 188 95.83 26.32 -9.64
CA GLU A 188 95.52 24.92 -9.93
C GLU A 188 94.78 24.25 -8.77
N ALA A 189 95.15 24.52 -7.51
CA ALA A 189 94.42 24.03 -6.35
C ALA A 189 92.98 24.58 -6.31
N GLU A 190 92.79 25.88 -6.56
CA GLU A 190 91.46 26.51 -6.67
C GLU A 190 90.64 25.94 -7.83
N VAL A 191 91.26 25.70 -8.99
CA VAL A 191 90.61 25.09 -10.15
C VAL A 191 90.24 23.63 -9.87
N VAL A 192 91.09 22.87 -9.19
CA VAL A 192 90.79 21.49 -8.78
C VAL A 192 89.67 21.49 -7.75
N GLU A 193 89.67 22.38 -6.77
CA GLU A 193 88.59 22.50 -5.78
C GLU A 193 87.26 22.84 -6.46
N ALA A 194 87.26 23.86 -7.34
CA ALA A 194 86.09 24.23 -8.14
C ALA A 194 85.60 23.08 -9.04
N ASN A 195 86.51 22.30 -9.64
CA ASN A 195 86.16 21.13 -10.45
C ASN A 195 85.62 19.98 -9.60
N THR A 196 86.11 19.78 -8.38
CA THR A 196 85.56 18.76 -7.46
C THR A 196 84.18 19.16 -6.96
N GLU A 197 83.92 20.45 -6.72
CA GLU A 197 82.58 20.95 -6.41
C GLU A 197 81.63 20.81 -7.61
N LEU A 198 82.08 21.16 -8.81
CA LEU A 198 81.32 20.97 -10.04
C LEU A 198 80.99 19.49 -10.26
N ALA A 199 81.93 18.59 -10.00
CA ALA A 199 81.72 17.14 -10.09
C ALA A 199 80.71 16.65 -9.04
N LYS A 200 80.78 17.13 -7.79
CA LYS A 200 79.78 16.84 -6.76
C LYS A 200 78.39 17.33 -7.17
N LYS A 201 78.26 18.56 -7.67
CA LYS A 201 76.98 19.11 -8.16
C LYS A 201 76.44 18.34 -9.37
N LYS A 202 77.31 17.98 -10.33
CA LYS A 202 76.94 17.13 -11.48
C LYS A 202 76.46 15.74 -11.05
N ALA A 203 77.09 15.13 -10.04
CA ALA A 203 76.65 13.84 -9.51
C ALA A 203 75.26 13.94 -8.86
N VAL A 204 75.00 14.99 -8.07
CA VAL A 204 73.69 15.25 -7.45
C VAL A 204 72.61 15.51 -8.51
N TRP A 205 72.91 16.30 -9.55
CA TRP A 205 71.99 16.53 -10.67
C TRP A 205 71.72 15.25 -11.46
N SER A 206 72.75 14.44 -11.72
CA SER A 206 72.59 13.15 -12.42
C SER A 206 71.73 12.16 -11.61
N GLN A 207 71.93 12.09 -10.30
CA GLN A 207 71.11 11.25 -9.43
C GLN A 207 69.66 11.75 -9.36
N SER A 208 69.44 13.06 -9.28
CA SER A 208 68.10 13.65 -9.28
C SER A 208 67.37 13.42 -10.61
N ALA A 209 68.08 13.51 -11.74
CA ALA A 209 67.53 13.21 -13.07
C ALA A 209 67.12 11.74 -13.19
N LYS A 210 67.98 10.79 -12.74
CA LYS A 210 67.64 9.36 -12.74
C LYS A 210 66.46 9.02 -11.83
N LEU A 211 66.37 9.68 -10.66
CA LEU A 211 65.24 9.46 -9.74
C LEU A 211 63.93 9.97 -10.36
N ALA A 212 63.95 11.13 -11.01
CA ALA A 212 62.79 11.66 -11.74
C ALA A 212 62.38 10.78 -12.93
N GLU A 213 63.34 10.19 -13.66
CA GLU A 213 63.06 9.24 -14.75
C GLU A 213 62.39 7.96 -14.23
N VAL A 214 62.87 7.40 -13.11
CA VAL A 214 62.28 6.20 -12.50
C VAL A 214 60.89 6.48 -11.93
N GLU A 215 60.68 7.64 -11.31
CA GLU A 215 59.36 8.06 -10.81
C GLU A 215 58.37 8.26 -11.95
N ALA A 216 58.78 8.88 -13.06
CA ALA A 216 57.96 9.03 -14.26
C ALA A 216 57.61 7.66 -14.87
N ALA A 217 58.60 6.76 -14.99
CA ALA A 217 58.37 5.40 -15.50
C ALA A 217 57.41 4.60 -14.62
N LYS A 218 57.56 4.69 -13.28
CA LYS A 218 56.66 4.05 -12.32
C LYS A 218 55.24 4.60 -12.41
N ALA A 219 55.07 5.92 -12.57
CA ALA A 219 53.76 6.55 -12.73
C ALA A 219 53.05 6.08 -14.01
N VAL A 220 53.78 5.95 -15.12
CA VAL A 220 53.24 5.42 -16.38
C VAL A 220 52.81 3.95 -16.22
N ALA A 221 53.65 3.11 -15.59
CA ALA A 221 53.33 1.70 -15.39
C ALA A 221 52.09 1.48 -14.48
N ILE A 222 51.93 2.29 -13.43
CA ILE A 222 50.73 2.25 -12.58
C ILE A 222 49.48 2.63 -13.38
N ARG A 223 49.56 3.72 -14.17
CA ARG A 223 48.44 4.18 -14.99
C ARG A 223 48.04 3.13 -16.04
N GLU A 224 49.01 2.46 -16.65
CA GLU A 224 48.77 1.40 -17.63
C GLU A 224 48.12 0.17 -17.00
N ALA A 225 48.58 -0.25 -15.81
CA ALA A 225 47.97 -1.34 -15.06
C ALA A 225 46.53 -1.01 -14.58
N GLU A 226 46.27 0.24 -14.18
CA GLU A 226 44.93 0.72 -13.85
C GLU A 226 44.00 0.70 -15.08
N LEU A 227 44.47 1.22 -16.21
CA LEU A 227 43.70 1.26 -17.45
C LEU A 227 43.38 -0.15 -17.96
N GLN A 228 44.34 -1.09 -17.85
CA GLN A 228 44.15 -2.48 -18.23
C GLN A 228 43.08 -3.16 -17.36
N ARG A 229 43.09 -2.92 -16.04
CA ARG A 229 42.02 -3.41 -15.14
C ARG A 229 40.66 -2.83 -15.50
N GLU A 230 40.58 -1.57 -15.91
CA GLU A 230 39.31 -0.97 -16.35
C GLU A 230 38.79 -1.58 -17.65
N VAL A 231 39.67 -1.86 -18.61
CA VAL A 231 39.30 -2.53 -19.87
C VAL A 231 38.80 -3.95 -19.59
N GLU A 232 39.49 -4.71 -18.74
CA GLU A 232 39.03 -6.06 -18.35
C GLU A 232 37.69 -6.02 -17.61
N LYS A 233 37.49 -5.06 -16.72
CA LYS A 233 36.22 -4.86 -16.01
C LYS A 233 35.08 -4.49 -16.98
N LYS A 234 35.34 -3.63 -17.97
CA LYS A 234 34.37 -3.30 -19.03
C LYS A 234 34.07 -4.50 -19.92
N ASN A 235 35.09 -5.26 -20.33
CA ASN A 235 34.92 -6.47 -21.13
C ASN A 235 34.10 -7.55 -20.39
N ALA A 236 34.35 -7.72 -19.09
CA ALA A 236 33.54 -8.60 -18.24
C ALA A 236 32.09 -8.11 -18.14
N LEU A 237 31.87 -6.80 -17.96
CA LEU A 237 30.53 -6.21 -17.92
C LEU A 237 29.77 -6.45 -19.22
N THR A 238 30.37 -6.15 -20.38
CA THR A 238 29.76 -6.37 -21.69
C THR A 238 29.40 -7.85 -21.91
N ARG A 239 30.25 -8.79 -21.48
CA ARG A 239 29.95 -10.23 -21.56
C ARG A 239 28.75 -10.60 -20.67
N THR A 240 28.66 -10.05 -19.46
CA THR A 240 27.50 -10.29 -18.59
C THR A 240 26.21 -9.70 -19.14
N GLU A 241 26.26 -8.53 -19.79
CA GLU A 241 25.10 -7.92 -20.43
C GLU A 241 24.63 -8.71 -21.64
N LYS A 242 25.56 -9.23 -22.45
CA LYS A 242 25.24 -10.12 -23.57
C LYS A 242 24.56 -11.41 -23.09
N LEU A 243 25.11 -12.07 -22.06
CA LEU A 243 24.51 -13.27 -21.47
C LEU A 243 23.14 -12.98 -20.84
N LYS A 244 22.96 -11.82 -20.21
CA LYS A 244 21.65 -11.38 -19.69
C LYS A 244 20.64 -11.19 -20.82
N ALA A 245 21.03 -10.57 -21.94
CA ALA A 245 20.15 -10.38 -23.09
C ALA A 245 19.75 -11.73 -23.73
N GLU A 246 20.69 -12.67 -23.85
CA GLU A 246 20.43 -14.03 -24.35
C GLU A 246 19.53 -14.85 -23.40
N ASN A 247 19.72 -14.72 -22.09
CA ASN A 247 18.86 -15.40 -21.12
C ASN A 247 17.47 -14.77 -21.05
N LEU A 248 17.37 -13.44 -21.17
CA LEU A 248 16.09 -12.73 -21.20
C LEU A 248 15.27 -13.11 -22.44
N SER A 249 15.91 -13.20 -23.62
CA SER A 249 15.22 -13.60 -24.84
C SER A 249 14.72 -15.04 -24.77
N LYS A 250 15.54 -15.98 -24.27
CA LYS A 250 15.12 -17.37 -24.03
C LYS A 250 13.96 -17.46 -23.04
N ALA A 251 14.02 -16.73 -21.92
CA ALA A 251 12.96 -16.72 -20.92
C ALA A 251 11.66 -16.10 -21.45
N SER A 252 11.73 -15.08 -22.32
CA SER A 252 10.56 -14.49 -22.97
C SER A 252 9.85 -15.48 -23.89
N VAL A 253 10.62 -16.21 -24.71
CA VAL A 253 10.05 -17.23 -25.61
C VAL A 253 9.41 -18.36 -24.82
N GLU A 254 10.07 -18.83 -23.75
CA GLU A 254 9.50 -19.88 -22.89
C GLU A 254 8.23 -19.42 -22.15
N TYR A 255 8.20 -18.16 -21.72
CA TYR A 255 7.01 -17.53 -21.14
C TYR A 255 5.85 -17.50 -22.14
N ASP A 256 6.10 -17.04 -23.37
CA ASP A 256 5.07 -16.94 -24.40
C ASP A 256 4.49 -18.31 -24.77
N ILE A 257 5.34 -19.35 -24.85
CA ILE A 257 4.91 -20.75 -25.06
C ILE A 257 3.98 -21.20 -23.92
N LYS A 258 4.39 -21.01 -22.65
CA LYS A 258 3.58 -21.41 -21.48
C LYS A 258 2.25 -20.66 -21.39
N VAL A 259 2.24 -19.36 -21.71
CA VAL A 259 1.01 -18.57 -21.76
C VAL A 259 0.09 -19.10 -22.86
N GLN A 260 0.62 -19.44 -24.03
CA GLN A 260 -0.17 -19.97 -25.13
C GLN A 260 -0.75 -21.36 -24.81
N GLU A 261 0.02 -22.23 -24.15
CA GLU A 261 -0.43 -23.54 -23.66
C GLU A 261 -1.53 -23.39 -22.60
N ALA A 262 -1.32 -22.54 -21.58
CA ALA A 262 -2.31 -22.28 -20.54
C ALA A 262 -3.61 -21.69 -21.12
N ASN A 263 -3.52 -20.78 -22.09
CA ASN A 263 -4.68 -20.21 -22.77
C ASN A 263 -5.44 -21.27 -23.59
N SER A 264 -4.74 -22.19 -24.24
CA SER A 264 -5.35 -23.31 -24.98
C SER A 264 -6.11 -24.25 -24.05
N GLU A 265 -5.55 -24.59 -22.89
CA GLU A 265 -6.23 -25.40 -21.88
C GLU A 265 -7.44 -24.71 -21.27
N LEU A 266 -7.31 -23.41 -20.97
CA LEU A 266 -8.40 -22.60 -20.42
C LEU A 266 -9.56 -22.52 -21.42
N TYR A 267 -9.27 -22.30 -22.70
CA TYR A 267 -10.30 -22.30 -23.76
C TYR A 267 -11.02 -23.65 -23.87
N LYS A 268 -10.29 -24.78 -23.78
CA LYS A 268 -10.91 -26.13 -23.77
C LYS A 268 -11.82 -26.34 -22.57
N LYS A 269 -11.36 -25.95 -21.36
CA LYS A 269 -12.18 -26.05 -20.13
C LYS A 269 -13.41 -25.15 -20.19
N GLN A 270 -13.27 -23.94 -20.72
CA GLN A 270 -14.37 -23.01 -20.89
C GLN A 270 -15.42 -23.57 -21.86
N LYS A 271 -14.98 -24.13 -23.01
CA LYS A 271 -15.90 -24.76 -23.97
C LYS A 271 -16.62 -25.97 -23.39
N ALA A 272 -15.94 -26.79 -22.59
CA ALA A 272 -16.56 -27.92 -21.89
C ALA A 272 -17.60 -27.43 -20.85
N ALA A 273 -17.26 -26.40 -20.06
CA ALA A 273 -18.16 -25.81 -19.08
C ALA A 273 -19.39 -25.14 -19.74
N GLU A 274 -19.21 -24.46 -20.87
CA GLU A 274 -20.31 -23.90 -21.68
C GLU A 274 -21.25 -25.01 -22.18
N GLY A 275 -20.71 -26.16 -22.60
CA GLY A 275 -21.50 -27.33 -22.99
C GLY A 275 -22.36 -27.89 -21.84
N VAL A 276 -21.76 -28.09 -20.66
CA VAL A 276 -22.48 -28.57 -19.47
C VAL A 276 -23.56 -27.57 -19.03
N LEU A 277 -23.27 -26.27 -19.08
CA LEU A 277 -24.23 -25.23 -18.72
C LEU A 277 -25.43 -25.20 -19.68
N PHE A 278 -25.19 -25.41 -20.98
CA PHE A 278 -26.25 -25.50 -21.97
C PHE A 278 -27.17 -26.71 -21.75
N GLU A 279 -26.60 -27.88 -21.44
CA GLU A 279 -27.37 -29.08 -21.10
C GLU A 279 -28.19 -28.89 -19.82
N SER A 280 -27.59 -28.30 -18.78
CA SER A 280 -28.29 -27.99 -17.52
C SER A 280 -29.42 -26.99 -17.72
N GLN A 281 -29.23 -25.95 -18.53
CA GLN A 281 -30.28 -25.00 -18.90
C GLN A 281 -31.44 -25.68 -19.62
N LYS A 282 -31.16 -26.59 -20.56
CA LYS A 282 -32.21 -27.34 -21.27
C LYS A 282 -33.01 -28.24 -20.34
N ILE A 283 -32.37 -28.90 -19.39
CA ILE A 283 -33.05 -29.71 -18.37
C ILE A 283 -33.90 -28.82 -17.45
N ALA A 284 -33.40 -27.65 -17.04
CA ALA A 284 -34.15 -26.72 -16.22
C ALA A 284 -35.38 -26.14 -16.95
N GLU A 285 -35.25 -25.80 -18.23
CA GLU A 285 -36.37 -25.36 -19.08
C GLU A 285 -37.44 -26.45 -19.21
N ALA A 286 -37.04 -27.71 -19.44
CA ALA A 286 -37.96 -28.85 -19.52
C ALA A 286 -38.69 -29.09 -18.19
N ASN A 287 -37.97 -29.01 -17.07
CA ASN A 287 -38.55 -29.15 -15.72
C ASN A 287 -39.53 -28.01 -15.40
N LYS A 288 -39.21 -26.78 -15.81
CA LYS A 288 -40.09 -25.63 -15.64
C LYS A 288 -41.37 -25.80 -16.46
N ALA A 289 -41.27 -26.20 -17.72
CA ALA A 289 -42.44 -26.46 -18.56
C ALA A 289 -43.34 -27.58 -18.00
N SER A 290 -42.74 -28.64 -17.45
CA SER A 290 -43.48 -29.71 -16.77
C SER A 290 -44.18 -29.20 -15.49
N SER A 291 -43.50 -28.37 -14.70
CA SER A 291 -44.07 -27.77 -13.49
C SER A 291 -45.23 -26.82 -13.83
N ASP A 292 -45.07 -25.98 -14.85
CA ASP A 292 -46.11 -25.05 -15.32
C ASP A 292 -47.35 -25.79 -15.84
N ALA A 293 -47.17 -26.90 -16.57
CA ALA A 293 -48.27 -27.77 -17.00
C ALA A 293 -49.03 -28.39 -15.81
N SER A 294 -48.31 -28.81 -14.76
CA SER A 294 -48.93 -29.35 -13.54
C SER A 294 -49.72 -28.29 -12.76
N LEU A 295 -49.21 -27.06 -12.67
CA LEU A 295 -49.88 -25.93 -12.03
C LEU A 295 -51.17 -25.55 -12.78
N TYR A 296 -51.09 -25.49 -14.11
CA TYR A 296 -52.25 -25.19 -14.95
C TYR A 296 -53.36 -26.23 -14.78
N THR A 297 -53.00 -27.51 -14.72
CA THR A 297 -53.97 -28.61 -14.50
C THR A 297 -54.65 -28.48 -13.13
N ARG A 298 -53.87 -28.19 -12.09
CA ARG A 298 -54.40 -28.01 -10.72
C ARG A 298 -55.28 -26.77 -10.60
N GLN A 299 -54.94 -25.69 -11.30
CA GLN A 299 -55.73 -24.47 -11.36
C GLN A 299 -57.08 -24.72 -12.07
N GLN A 300 -57.09 -25.46 -13.17
CA GLN A 300 -58.34 -25.82 -13.85
C GLN A 300 -59.26 -26.68 -12.96
N ALA A 301 -58.70 -27.66 -12.23
CA ALA A 301 -59.46 -28.47 -11.28
C ALA A 301 -60.07 -27.63 -10.15
N ALA A 302 -59.27 -26.74 -9.53
CA ALA A 302 -59.76 -25.84 -8.47
C ALA A 302 -60.84 -24.86 -8.97
N ASN A 303 -60.70 -24.35 -10.20
CA ASN A 303 -61.72 -23.48 -10.80
C ASN A 303 -63.02 -24.24 -11.12
N ALA A 304 -62.93 -25.51 -11.53
CA ALA A 304 -64.10 -26.35 -11.75
C ALA A 304 -64.85 -26.64 -10.45
N GLU A 305 -64.11 -26.93 -9.35
CA GLU A 305 -64.69 -27.10 -8.01
C GLU A 305 -65.36 -25.82 -7.50
N LEU A 306 -64.70 -24.66 -7.64
CA LEU A 306 -65.27 -23.37 -7.24
C LEU A 306 -66.56 -23.08 -8.02
N TYR A 307 -66.57 -23.33 -9.32
CA TYR A 307 -67.76 -23.14 -10.15
C TYR A 307 -68.90 -24.08 -9.73
N ALA A 308 -68.61 -25.35 -9.43
CA ALA A 308 -69.61 -26.29 -8.94
C ALA A 308 -70.23 -25.82 -7.61
N MET A 309 -69.39 -25.43 -6.64
CA MET A 309 -69.85 -24.90 -5.35
C MET A 309 -70.67 -23.61 -5.49
N GLN A 310 -70.29 -22.73 -6.43
CA GLN A 310 -71.04 -21.51 -6.69
C GLN A 310 -72.44 -21.82 -7.26
N ARG A 311 -72.54 -22.79 -8.18
CA ARG A 311 -73.83 -23.22 -8.75
C ARG A 311 -74.71 -23.90 -7.70
N GLU A 312 -74.12 -24.69 -6.79
CA GLU A 312 -74.85 -25.26 -5.66
C GLU A 312 -75.39 -24.17 -4.71
N ALA A 313 -74.56 -23.17 -4.38
CA ALA A 313 -74.98 -22.04 -3.55
C ALA A 313 -76.10 -21.21 -4.19
N GLU A 314 -76.00 -20.94 -5.50
CA GLU A 314 -77.06 -20.27 -6.28
C GLU A 314 -78.37 -21.10 -6.27
N GLY A 315 -78.26 -22.42 -6.40
CA GLY A 315 -79.41 -23.33 -6.33
C GLY A 315 -80.10 -23.30 -4.97
N ILE A 316 -79.34 -23.33 -3.87
CA ILE A 316 -79.87 -23.22 -2.51
C ILE A 316 -80.53 -21.85 -2.28
N ALA A 317 -79.92 -20.77 -2.76
CA ALA A 317 -80.48 -19.43 -2.66
C ALA A 317 -81.80 -19.29 -3.42
N ALA A 318 -81.89 -19.85 -4.62
CA ALA A 318 -83.12 -19.85 -5.42
C ALA A 318 -84.25 -20.64 -4.74
N LEU A 319 -83.93 -21.82 -4.16
CA LEU A 319 -84.89 -22.61 -3.39
C LEU A 319 -85.38 -21.85 -2.15
N ALA A 320 -84.49 -21.18 -1.42
CA ALA A 320 -84.87 -20.37 -0.25
C ALA A 320 -85.76 -19.17 -0.64
N GLN A 321 -85.49 -18.52 -1.78
CA GLN A 321 -86.34 -17.45 -2.30
C GLN A 321 -87.72 -17.96 -2.70
N ALA A 322 -87.80 -19.11 -3.38
CA ALA A 322 -89.06 -19.74 -3.76
C ALA A 322 -89.89 -20.18 -2.53
N GLN A 323 -89.23 -20.71 -1.49
CA GLN A 323 -89.89 -20.99 -0.22
C GLN A 323 -90.38 -19.71 0.48
N GLY A 324 -89.60 -18.63 0.42
CA GLY A 324 -89.98 -17.32 0.95
C GLY A 324 -91.18 -16.70 0.23
N SER A 325 -91.27 -16.81 -1.10
CA SER A 325 -92.44 -16.36 -1.86
C SER A 325 -93.67 -17.22 -1.58
N TYR A 326 -93.52 -18.55 -1.53
CA TYR A 326 -94.60 -19.47 -1.18
C TYR A 326 -95.20 -19.16 0.20
N LEU A 327 -94.36 -18.96 1.22
CA LEU A 327 -94.82 -18.59 2.57
C LEU A 327 -95.53 -17.23 2.60
N ARG A 328 -95.07 -16.27 1.78
CA ARG A 328 -95.68 -14.94 1.69
C ARG A 328 -97.06 -14.99 1.02
N GLU A 329 -97.22 -15.79 -0.01
CA GLU A 329 -98.52 -16.01 -0.68
C GLU A 329 -99.51 -16.73 0.23
N LEU A 330 -99.05 -17.77 0.95
CA LEU A 330 -99.88 -18.43 1.95
C LEU A 330 -100.31 -17.46 3.05
N LEU A 331 -99.40 -16.64 3.58
CA LEU A 331 -99.73 -15.63 4.60
C LEU A 331 -100.76 -14.62 4.10
N ALA A 332 -100.70 -14.23 2.82
CA ALA A 332 -101.69 -13.36 2.19
C ALA A 332 -103.07 -14.05 2.08
N ALA A 333 -103.11 -15.35 1.76
CA ALA A 333 -104.36 -16.10 1.63
C ALA A 333 -105.10 -16.29 2.97
N VAL A 334 -104.40 -16.34 4.10
CA VAL A 334 -104.98 -16.41 5.46
C VAL A 334 -105.18 -15.03 6.13
N ASN A 335 -105.20 -13.93 5.35
CA ASN A 335 -105.41 -12.57 5.87
C ASN A 335 -104.46 -12.20 7.03
N GLY A 336 -103.21 -12.68 7.00
CA GLY A 336 -102.20 -12.36 8.01
C GLY A 336 -102.35 -13.06 9.36
N ASP A 337 -103.27 -14.03 9.51
CA ASP A 337 -103.36 -14.81 10.75
C ASP A 337 -102.21 -15.84 10.84
N TYR A 338 -101.16 -15.43 11.57
CA TYR A 338 -99.96 -16.23 11.80
C TYR A 338 -100.26 -17.56 12.52
N LYS A 339 -101.30 -17.63 13.36
CA LYS A 339 -101.63 -18.86 14.09
C LYS A 339 -102.19 -19.92 13.15
N ALA A 340 -103.14 -19.53 12.29
CA ALA A 340 -103.71 -20.41 11.28
C ALA A 340 -102.65 -20.90 10.27
N LEU A 341 -101.76 -20.01 9.82
CA LEU A 341 -100.67 -20.38 8.91
C LEU A 341 -99.68 -21.37 9.54
N ARG A 342 -99.27 -21.12 10.79
CA ARG A 342 -98.35 -22.01 11.51
C ARG A 342 -98.97 -23.39 11.69
N ASP A 343 -100.23 -23.46 12.10
CA ASP A 343 -100.91 -24.73 12.34
C ASP A 343 -101.10 -25.51 11.01
N PHE A 344 -101.40 -24.81 9.90
CA PHE A 344 -101.42 -25.40 8.55
C PHE A 344 -100.05 -25.95 8.13
N ILE A 345 -98.97 -25.17 8.25
CA ILE A 345 -97.61 -25.60 7.90
C ILE A 345 -97.17 -26.77 8.78
N MET A 346 -97.52 -26.76 10.07
CA MET A 346 -97.23 -27.86 10.98
C MET A 346 -97.92 -29.14 10.51
N ILE A 347 -99.19 -29.08 10.10
CA ILE A 347 -99.95 -30.23 9.61
C ILE A 347 -99.41 -30.71 8.26
N ASP A 348 -99.18 -29.81 7.30
CA ASP A 348 -98.69 -30.13 5.94
C ASP A 348 -97.32 -30.83 5.98
N ARG A 349 -96.42 -30.37 6.85
CA ARG A 349 -95.10 -30.98 7.05
C ARG A 349 -95.11 -32.17 8.01
N GLY A 350 -96.28 -32.60 8.52
CA GLY A 350 -96.39 -33.74 9.43
C GLY A 350 -95.70 -33.55 10.79
N ILE A 351 -95.39 -32.31 11.18
CA ILE A 351 -94.62 -32.00 12.40
C ILE A 351 -95.31 -32.51 13.67
N PRO A 352 -96.65 -32.50 13.83
CA PRO A 352 -97.31 -33.11 14.99
C PRO A 352 -97.02 -34.61 15.12
N GLN A 353 -96.93 -35.34 14.00
CA GLN A 353 -96.61 -36.78 14.00
C GLN A 353 -95.13 -37.00 14.31
N GLU A 354 -94.24 -36.17 13.78
CA GLU A 354 -92.81 -36.22 14.11
C GLU A 354 -92.54 -35.85 15.56
N MET A 355 -93.19 -34.80 16.09
CA MET A 355 -93.10 -34.43 17.51
C MET A 355 -93.69 -35.51 18.42
N ALA A 356 -94.82 -36.11 18.05
CA ALA A 356 -95.37 -37.24 18.80
C ALA A 356 -94.42 -38.45 18.78
N ARG A 357 -93.76 -38.71 17.64
CA ARG A 357 -92.76 -39.77 17.52
C ARG A 357 -91.49 -39.48 18.31
N LEU A 358 -90.98 -38.24 18.26
CA LEU A 358 -89.82 -37.78 19.02
C LEU A 358 -90.09 -37.80 20.53
N ASN A 359 -91.26 -37.32 20.96
CA ASN A 359 -91.69 -37.39 22.36
C ASN A 359 -91.91 -38.86 22.78
N ALA A 360 -92.50 -39.70 21.94
CA ALA A 360 -92.62 -41.13 22.23
C ALA A 360 -91.24 -41.78 22.37
N SER A 361 -90.28 -41.46 21.50
CA SER A 361 -88.90 -41.95 21.59
C SER A 361 -88.11 -41.37 22.77
N ALA A 362 -88.42 -40.15 23.20
CA ALA A 362 -87.81 -39.53 24.38
C ALA A 362 -88.38 -40.07 25.69
N VAL A 363 -89.64 -40.53 25.69
CA VAL A 363 -90.29 -41.23 26.82
C VAL A 363 -89.91 -42.73 26.85
N GLN A 364 -89.48 -43.29 25.71
CA GLN A 364 -89.02 -44.67 25.60
C GLN A 364 -87.68 -44.86 26.32
N GLY A 365 -87.74 -45.34 27.57
CA GLY A 365 -86.57 -45.56 28.43
C GLY A 365 -86.61 -44.81 29.76
N LEU A 366 -87.57 -43.90 29.95
CA LEU A 366 -87.90 -43.38 31.27
C LEU A 366 -88.72 -44.45 32.02
N GLN A 367 -88.17 -44.99 33.11
CA GLN A 367 -88.94 -45.75 34.09
C GLN A 367 -89.52 -44.76 35.13
N PRO A 368 -90.75 -44.25 34.98
CA PRO A 368 -91.40 -43.57 36.09
C PRO A 368 -91.67 -44.62 37.17
N LYS A 369 -90.98 -44.53 38.31
CA LYS A 369 -91.48 -45.15 39.54
C LYS A 369 -92.77 -44.43 39.91
N ILE A 370 -93.91 -45.00 39.52
CA ILE A 370 -95.20 -44.70 40.16
C ILE A 370 -95.12 -45.35 41.54
N SER A 371 -94.54 -44.66 42.51
CA SER A 371 -94.76 -44.98 43.91
C SER A 371 -96.06 -44.28 44.32
N ILE A 372 -97.14 -45.07 44.34
CA ILE A 372 -98.37 -44.75 45.03
C ILE A 372 -98.01 -44.54 46.51
N TRP A 373 -97.95 -43.29 46.96
CA TRP A 373 -98.11 -43.00 48.38
C TRP A 373 -99.60 -42.80 48.63
N SER A 374 -100.23 -43.88 49.08
CA SER A 374 -101.38 -43.78 49.97
C SER A 374 -100.88 -43.18 51.29
N GLY A 375 -100.77 -41.85 51.33
CA GLY A 375 -100.72 -41.09 52.57
C GLY A 375 -102.13 -40.98 53.12
N ALA A 376 -102.58 -42.03 53.82
CA ALA A 376 -103.34 -41.83 55.03
C ALA A 376 -102.30 -41.86 56.15
N ASN A 377 -101.99 -40.70 56.67
CA ASN A 377 -102.74 -40.38 57.86
C ASN A 377 -103.05 -38.89 57.79
N GLY A 378 -103.91 -38.41 58.68
CA GLY A 378 -103.48 -37.17 59.29
C GLY A 378 -102.01 -37.31 59.72
N ASP A 379 -101.13 -36.57 59.05
CA ASP A 379 -100.10 -35.75 59.67
C ASP A 379 -98.63 -36.24 59.78
N GLN A 380 -97.78 -35.22 59.62
CA GLN A 380 -96.38 -34.99 60.01
C GLN A 380 -95.19 -35.69 59.31
N GLY A 381 -94.32 -34.85 58.71
CA GLY A 381 -92.87 -34.95 58.92
C GLY A 381 -91.95 -34.95 57.68
N GLY A 382 -91.49 -33.75 57.28
CA GLY A 382 -90.06 -33.47 57.02
C GLY A 382 -89.35 -34.07 55.79
N GLY A 383 -89.09 -33.19 54.80
CA GLY A 383 -87.76 -33.00 54.23
C GLY A 383 -87.33 -33.86 53.03
N ALA A 384 -87.27 -33.23 51.84
CA ALA A 384 -86.16 -33.34 50.88
C ALA A 384 -86.43 -32.44 49.65
N MET A 385 -86.47 -31.13 49.88
CA MET A 385 -86.35 -30.10 48.84
C MET A 385 -84.92 -29.57 48.90
N LYS A 386 -84.00 -30.24 48.19
CA LYS A 386 -82.63 -29.81 47.89
C LYS A 386 -82.04 -30.87 46.97
N ASP A 387 -82.07 -30.61 45.66
CA ASP A 387 -81.06 -31.04 44.67
C ASP A 387 -81.48 -30.71 43.21
N VAL A 388 -82.08 -29.54 43.01
CA VAL A 388 -82.24 -28.92 41.67
C VAL A 388 -81.88 -27.44 41.75
N ALA A 389 -80.61 -27.17 42.10
CA ALA A 389 -80.06 -25.81 42.17
C ALA A 389 -78.58 -25.72 41.74
N GLY A 390 -78.11 -26.65 40.89
CA GLY A 390 -76.69 -26.76 40.52
C GLY A 390 -76.31 -26.45 39.06
N VAL A 391 -77.28 -26.30 38.14
CA VAL A 391 -76.97 -26.22 36.68
C VAL A 391 -77.39 -24.89 36.04
N TYR A 392 -77.94 -23.95 36.83
CA TYR A 392 -78.39 -22.63 36.36
C TYR A 392 -77.37 -21.49 36.60
N LYS A 393 -76.07 -21.79 36.69
CA LYS A 393 -75.03 -20.80 37.04
C LYS A 393 -73.75 -20.82 36.19
N MET A 394 -73.81 -21.20 34.92
CA MET A 394 -72.70 -20.96 33.98
C MET A 394 -73.17 -20.50 32.60
N LEU A 395 -73.45 -19.21 32.50
CA LEU A 395 -73.32 -18.40 31.28
C LEU A 395 -72.62 -17.11 31.73
N PRO A 396 -71.73 -16.49 30.93
CA PRO A 396 -72.22 -15.53 29.93
C PRO A 396 -71.26 -15.37 28.71
N PRO A 397 -71.31 -14.28 27.91
CA PRO A 397 -71.88 -14.25 26.57
C PRO A 397 -70.86 -13.90 25.45
N LEU A 398 -71.29 -14.11 24.20
CA LEU A 398 -70.62 -13.63 22.99
C LEU A 398 -70.96 -12.14 22.72
N PHE A 399 -69.95 -11.41 22.20
CA PHE A 399 -69.93 -10.07 21.59
C PHE A 399 -69.77 -8.80 22.45
N GLN A 400 -68.56 -8.21 22.42
CA GLN A 400 -68.33 -6.81 22.00
C GLN A 400 -66.84 -6.51 21.68
N THR A 401 -66.55 -6.36 20.38
CA THR A 401 -65.73 -5.35 19.68
C THR A 401 -64.42 -4.73 20.24
N LEU A 402 -63.38 -4.82 19.39
CA LEU A 402 -62.37 -3.80 19.05
C LEU A 402 -61.38 -3.28 20.12
N LYS A 403 -60.12 -3.80 20.10
CA LYS A 403 -58.84 -3.05 19.88
C LYS A 403 -57.61 -3.83 20.36
N PHE A 404 -56.60 -3.96 19.50
CA PHE A 404 -55.16 -4.07 19.81
C PHE A 404 -54.41 -3.21 18.75
N PRO A 405 -53.16 -2.75 18.93
CA PRO A 405 -52.27 -2.73 20.11
C PRO A 405 -51.67 -1.33 20.40
N HIS A 406 -51.23 -1.06 21.65
CA HIS A 406 -50.33 0.07 21.95
C HIS A 406 -48.93 -0.43 22.33
N LEU A 407 -47.95 0.09 21.59
CA LEU A 407 -46.51 0.02 21.82
C LEU A 407 -46.13 0.41 23.25
N HIS A 408 -45.25 -0.38 23.86
CA HIS A 408 -44.35 0.05 24.92
C HIS A 408 -43.43 1.16 24.40
N PHE A 409 -43.48 2.37 25.00
CA PHE A 409 -42.34 3.30 25.14
C PHE A 409 -42.79 4.56 25.92
N ALA A 410 -42.98 4.45 27.25
CA ALA A 410 -43.28 5.63 28.08
C ALA A 410 -42.86 5.50 29.56
N ALA A 411 -41.90 4.63 29.90
CA ALA A 411 -41.45 4.44 31.28
C ALA A 411 -40.22 5.30 31.68
N ALA A 412 -39.60 6.05 30.75
CA ALA A 412 -38.42 6.86 31.04
C ALA A 412 -38.73 8.33 31.40
N PHE A 413 -39.98 8.79 31.21
CA PHE A 413 -40.33 10.21 31.42
C PHE A 413 -40.82 10.52 32.83
N TYR A 414 -41.32 9.51 33.56
CA TYR A 414 -41.87 9.72 34.91
C TYR A 414 -40.80 9.89 35.99
N LEU A 415 -39.61 9.31 35.83
CA LEU A 415 -38.53 9.43 36.83
C LEU A 415 -37.79 10.78 36.80
N ILE A 416 -37.86 11.53 35.70
CA ILE A 416 -37.24 12.86 35.57
C ILE A 416 -38.13 13.95 36.18
N ARG A 417 -39.44 13.71 36.24
CA ARG A 417 -40.41 14.70 36.75
C ARG A 417 -40.37 14.83 38.27
N GLU A 418 -40.04 13.78 39.02
CA GLU A 418 -39.90 13.86 40.48
C GLU A 418 -38.51 14.35 40.95
N LEU A 419 -37.44 14.13 40.18
CA LEU A 419 -36.11 14.66 40.51
C LEU A 419 -35.95 16.16 40.18
N CYS A 420 -36.78 16.72 39.28
CA CYS A 420 -36.74 18.14 38.92
C CYS A 420 -37.39 19.08 39.95
N LEU A 421 -38.07 18.59 40.98
CA LEU A 421 -38.71 19.44 41.99
C LEU A 421 -37.76 19.92 43.11
N VAL A 422 -36.51 19.43 43.17
CA VAL A 422 -35.55 19.79 44.24
C VAL A 422 -34.41 20.72 43.76
N LEU A 423 -34.27 20.97 42.45
CA LEU A 423 -33.28 21.91 41.91
C LEU A 423 -33.95 22.80 40.84
N SER A 424 -34.45 23.96 41.23
CA SER A 424 -34.87 24.96 40.25
C SER A 424 -33.64 25.45 39.48
N MET A 425 -33.46 24.93 38.27
CA MET A 425 -32.44 25.37 37.30
C MET A 425 -32.62 26.85 36.90
N GLU A 426 -33.73 27.49 37.26
CA GLU A 426 -34.00 28.90 37.00
C GLU A 426 -33.11 29.83 37.84
N GLY A 427 -32.67 29.40 39.03
CA GLY A 427 -31.86 30.22 39.95
C GLY A 427 -30.34 30.09 39.81
N LEU A 428 -29.83 29.19 38.96
CA LEU A 428 -28.39 28.99 38.79
C LEU A 428 -27.78 30.10 37.91
N PRO A 429 -26.58 30.64 38.22
CA PRO A 429 -25.82 31.53 37.33
C PRO A 429 -25.50 30.86 35.99
N ASP A 430 -25.45 31.65 34.90
CA ASP A 430 -25.12 31.19 33.54
C ASP A 430 -23.76 30.48 33.45
N GLN A 431 -22.83 30.83 34.34
CA GLN A 431 -21.51 30.20 34.42
C GLN A 431 -21.60 28.73 34.87
N LEU A 432 -22.42 28.42 35.87
CA LEU A 432 -22.63 27.05 36.37
C LEU A 432 -23.45 26.21 35.38
N VAL A 433 -24.47 26.81 34.77
CA VAL A 433 -25.22 26.16 33.68
C VAL A 433 -24.29 25.84 32.51
N GLY A 434 -23.39 26.75 32.16
CA GLY A 434 -22.35 26.53 31.16
C GLY A 434 -21.45 25.33 31.50
N GLU A 435 -20.98 25.21 32.74
CA GLU A 435 -20.20 24.05 33.19
C GLU A 435 -20.97 22.73 33.10
N ILE A 436 -22.26 22.76 33.41
CA ILE A 436 -23.14 21.58 33.26
C ILE A 436 -23.23 21.19 31.78
N LEU A 437 -23.45 22.15 30.88
CA LEU A 437 -23.49 21.91 29.43
C LEU A 437 -22.14 21.41 28.87
N ASP A 438 -21.02 21.85 29.45
CA ASP A 438 -19.68 21.40 29.06
C ASP A 438 -19.40 19.95 29.46
N ARG A 439 -20.04 19.44 30.53
CA ARG A 439 -19.95 18.02 30.93
C ARG A 439 -20.72 17.07 30.01
N ILE A 440 -21.71 17.58 29.28
CA ILE A 440 -22.52 16.78 28.35
C ILE A 440 -21.71 16.53 27.07
N LYS A 441 -21.27 15.29 26.85
CA LYS A 441 -20.39 14.96 25.70
C LYS A 441 -21.14 14.66 24.40
N LYS A 442 -22.41 14.26 24.48
CA LYS A 442 -23.21 13.87 23.30
C LYS A 442 -23.85 15.10 22.65
N ALA A 443 -23.63 15.27 21.35
CA ALA A 443 -24.18 16.38 20.57
C ALA A 443 -25.71 16.32 20.41
N THR A 444 -26.30 15.11 20.45
CA THR A 444 -27.76 14.91 20.46
C THR A 444 -28.36 15.54 21.70
N ASP A 445 -27.77 15.28 22.86
CA ASP A 445 -28.30 15.69 24.15
C ASP A 445 -28.20 17.21 24.30
N LYS A 446 -27.09 17.81 23.86
CA LYS A 446 -26.97 19.28 23.77
C LYS A 446 -28.04 19.90 22.88
N SER A 447 -28.35 19.27 21.74
CA SER A 447 -29.37 19.77 20.81
C SER A 447 -30.78 19.65 21.42
N SER A 448 -31.07 18.57 22.15
CA SER A 448 -32.32 18.45 22.90
C SER A 448 -32.45 19.52 23.98
N ILE A 449 -31.37 19.83 24.71
CA ILE A 449 -31.38 20.87 25.76
C ILE A 449 -31.59 22.26 25.17
N ALA A 450 -30.95 22.56 24.04
CA ALA A 450 -31.13 23.83 23.34
C ALA A 450 -32.58 24.08 22.88
N LEU A 451 -33.40 23.04 22.73
CA LEU A 451 -34.82 23.17 22.36
C LEU A 451 -35.74 23.45 23.56
N THR A 452 -35.27 23.29 24.80
CA THR A 452 -36.12 23.41 25.99
C THR A 452 -36.40 24.86 26.39
N CYS A 453 -35.43 25.77 26.27
CA CYS A 453 -35.64 27.19 26.58
C CYS A 453 -34.68 28.12 25.81
N LYS A 454 -35.07 29.39 25.65
CA LYS A 454 -34.25 30.42 24.97
C LYS A 454 -32.90 30.66 25.65
N ARG A 455 -32.84 30.53 26.99
CA ARG A 455 -31.62 30.68 27.78
C ARG A 455 -30.61 29.58 27.46
N PHE A 456 -31.01 28.31 27.48
CA PHE A 456 -30.14 27.21 27.07
C PHE A 456 -29.83 27.22 25.57
N HIS A 457 -30.74 27.72 24.73
CA HIS A 457 -30.45 27.96 23.31
C HIS A 457 -29.31 28.97 23.11
N GLY A 458 -29.32 30.09 23.84
CA GLY A 458 -28.24 31.09 23.82
C GLY A 458 -26.91 30.53 24.35
N LEU A 459 -26.94 29.83 25.48
CA LEU A 459 -25.75 29.22 26.07
C LEU A 459 -25.14 28.11 25.19
N ASP A 460 -25.96 27.28 24.52
CA ASP A 460 -25.45 26.29 23.56
C ASP A 460 -24.81 26.98 22.35
N ASN A 461 -25.36 28.10 21.87
CA ASN A 461 -24.76 28.86 20.76
C ASN A 461 -23.35 29.36 21.10
N GLU A 462 -23.12 29.85 22.31
CA GLU A 462 -21.81 30.38 22.73
C GLU A 462 -20.79 29.29 23.07
N ARG A 463 -21.25 28.18 23.67
CA ARG A 463 -20.37 27.12 24.23
C ARG A 463 -20.16 25.95 23.28
N ARG A 464 -20.98 25.77 22.24
CA ARG A 464 -20.80 24.65 21.30
C ARG A 464 -19.52 24.82 20.51
N ASN A 465 -18.56 23.95 20.81
CA ASN A 465 -17.23 23.96 20.22
C ASN A 465 -17.05 22.86 19.15
N CYS A 466 -18.01 21.95 18.98
CA CYS A 466 -17.95 20.81 18.08
C CYS A 466 -19.23 20.71 17.24
N LEU A 467 -19.08 20.60 15.92
CA LEU A 467 -20.18 20.41 14.97
C LEU A 467 -19.91 19.20 14.09
N ARG A 468 -20.94 18.37 13.88
CA ARG A 468 -20.90 17.28 12.90
C ARG A 468 -22.00 17.50 11.87
N VAL A 469 -21.61 17.50 10.60
CA VAL A 469 -22.46 17.79 9.43
C VAL A 469 -22.51 16.53 8.57
N GLY A 470 -23.71 16.08 8.24
CA GLY A 470 -23.97 14.81 7.56
C GLY A 470 -24.69 14.95 6.22
N CYS A 471 -25.10 13.83 5.64
CA CYS A 471 -26.04 13.80 4.52
C CYS A 471 -27.43 14.36 4.92
N GLY A 472 -28.16 14.96 3.97
CA GLY A 472 -29.53 15.45 4.17
C GLY A 472 -29.70 16.96 4.31
N LEU A 473 -28.61 17.75 4.23
CA LEU A 473 -28.68 19.21 4.18
C LEU A 473 -28.84 19.68 2.73
N HIS A 474 -29.91 20.39 2.43
CA HIS A 474 -30.15 20.98 1.10
C HIS A 474 -30.81 22.37 1.21
N PRO A 475 -30.18 23.45 0.72
CA PRO A 475 -28.83 23.53 0.13
C PRO A 475 -27.72 23.37 1.20
N ALA A 476 -26.74 22.49 0.95
CA ALA A 476 -25.73 22.12 1.95
C ALA A 476 -24.85 23.30 2.40
N ASN A 477 -24.41 24.15 1.47
CA ASN A 477 -23.55 25.30 1.76
C ASN A 477 -24.27 26.36 2.61
N GLU A 478 -25.49 26.72 2.24
CA GLU A 478 -26.30 27.71 2.97
C GLU A 478 -26.61 27.23 4.39
N ALA A 479 -26.92 25.94 4.53
CA ALA A 479 -27.14 25.35 5.84
C ALA A 479 -25.86 25.36 6.69
N LEU A 480 -24.69 25.10 6.11
CA LEU A 480 -23.41 25.22 6.81
C LEU A 480 -23.15 26.68 7.23
N ILE A 481 -23.42 27.65 6.37
CA ILE A 481 -23.27 29.09 6.68
C ILE A 481 -24.15 29.46 7.87
N SER A 482 -25.42 29.06 7.85
CA SER A 482 -26.37 29.30 8.95
C SER A 482 -25.88 28.66 10.26
N LEU A 483 -25.34 27.44 10.20
CA LEU A 483 -24.76 26.77 11.36
C LEU A 483 -23.50 27.48 11.88
N CYS A 484 -22.64 28.00 10.99
CA CYS A 484 -21.46 28.75 11.40
C CYS A 484 -21.84 30.10 12.03
N ASN A 485 -22.87 30.78 11.51
CA ASN A 485 -23.40 32.00 12.11
C ASN A 485 -24.03 31.74 13.48
N ARG A 486 -24.66 30.58 13.64
CA ARG A 486 -25.25 30.16 14.92
C ARG A 486 -24.18 29.81 15.97
N PHE A 487 -23.07 29.21 15.56
CA PHE A 487 -22.00 28.72 16.43
C PHE A 487 -20.67 29.41 16.08
N PRO A 488 -20.40 30.62 16.59
CA PRO A 488 -19.20 31.38 16.23
C PRO A 488 -17.91 30.80 16.82
N ASN A 489 -18.00 30.05 17.94
CA ASN A 489 -16.86 29.51 18.69
C ASN A 489 -16.52 28.05 18.32
N LEU A 490 -16.76 27.64 17.07
CA LEU A 490 -16.46 26.28 16.63
C LEU A 490 -14.95 26.03 16.56
N THR A 491 -14.52 25.01 17.31
CA THR A 491 -13.11 24.56 17.35
C THR A 491 -12.91 23.23 16.63
N LYS A 492 -13.98 22.42 16.51
CA LYS A 492 -13.96 21.10 15.89
C LYS A 492 -15.13 20.96 14.92
N VAL A 493 -14.83 20.65 13.66
CA VAL A 493 -15.86 20.42 12.63
C VAL A 493 -15.61 19.09 11.94
N GLU A 494 -16.65 18.27 11.85
CA GLU A 494 -16.62 16.98 11.16
C GLU A 494 -17.70 16.96 10.06
N ILE A 495 -17.29 16.85 8.80
CA ILE A 495 -18.17 16.75 7.65
C ILE A 495 -18.11 15.32 7.13
N VAL A 496 -19.23 14.61 7.12
CA VAL A 496 -19.30 13.18 6.81
C VAL A 496 -20.43 12.88 5.83
N TYR A 497 -20.08 12.50 4.61
CA TYR A 497 -21.02 12.10 3.55
C TYR A 497 -20.97 10.60 3.24
N SER A 498 -20.68 9.76 4.24
CA SER A 498 -20.68 8.30 4.08
C SER A 498 -22.06 7.79 3.64
N GLY A 499 -22.11 7.04 2.54
CA GLY A 499 -23.39 6.52 2.00
C GLY A 499 -24.21 7.56 1.22
N TRP A 500 -23.63 8.70 0.84
CA TRP A 500 -24.32 9.67 0.00
C TRP A 500 -24.70 9.10 -1.37
N MET A 501 -25.94 9.37 -1.79
CA MET A 501 -26.47 9.08 -3.12
C MET A 501 -26.86 10.39 -3.80
N SER A 502 -26.77 10.47 -5.12
CA SER A 502 -27.09 11.68 -5.90
C SER A 502 -28.51 12.22 -5.65
N LYS A 503 -29.44 11.36 -5.21
CA LYS A 503 -30.82 11.72 -4.83
C LYS A 503 -30.95 12.48 -3.50
N LEU A 504 -29.91 12.49 -2.65
CA LEU A 504 -29.93 13.14 -1.33
C LEU A 504 -29.51 14.62 -1.35
N GLY A 505 -29.46 15.24 -2.54
CA GLY A 505 -29.05 16.63 -2.72
C GLY A 505 -27.55 16.82 -2.96
N LYS A 506 -27.13 18.03 -3.35
CA LYS A 506 -25.72 18.37 -3.59
C LYS A 506 -24.90 18.33 -2.29
N GLN A 507 -23.71 17.76 -2.34
CA GLN A 507 -22.76 17.82 -1.21
C GLN A 507 -22.16 19.22 -1.06
N LEU A 508 -21.45 19.43 0.05
CA LEU A 508 -20.62 20.61 0.27
C LEU A 508 -19.52 20.71 -0.81
N ASP A 509 -19.34 21.92 -1.35
CA ASP A 509 -18.28 22.27 -2.29
C ASP A 509 -17.25 23.22 -1.66
N ASP A 510 -16.35 23.76 -2.49
CA ASP A 510 -15.28 24.66 -2.05
C ASP A 510 -15.81 25.97 -1.43
N GLN A 511 -17.00 26.44 -1.82
CA GLN A 511 -17.63 27.64 -1.22
C GLN A 511 -18.07 27.38 0.21
N GLY A 512 -18.50 26.16 0.52
CA GLY A 512 -18.78 25.74 1.89
C GLY A 512 -17.55 25.81 2.80
N LEU A 513 -16.38 25.43 2.29
CA LEU A 513 -15.12 25.58 3.04
C LEU A 513 -14.65 27.03 3.17
N HIS A 514 -14.90 27.86 2.16
CA HIS A 514 -14.63 29.30 2.24
C HIS A 514 -15.45 30.00 3.34
N ALA A 515 -16.74 29.67 3.43
CA ALA A 515 -17.58 30.15 4.52
C ALA A 515 -17.08 29.67 5.89
N LEU A 516 -16.63 28.41 5.97
CA LEU A 516 -16.09 27.86 7.21
C LEU A 516 -14.81 28.57 7.65
N SER A 517 -13.89 28.89 6.72
CA SER A 517 -12.65 29.60 7.07
C SER A 517 -12.90 31.04 7.50
N THR A 518 -13.92 31.70 6.92
CA THR A 518 -14.27 33.09 7.24
C THR A 518 -15.02 33.21 8.57
N ASN A 519 -15.98 32.32 8.82
CA ASN A 519 -16.87 32.41 9.98
C ASN A 519 -16.34 31.69 11.23
N CYS A 520 -15.35 30.79 11.11
CA CYS A 520 -14.83 30.01 12.23
C CYS A 520 -13.29 30.16 12.38
N PRO A 521 -12.78 31.32 12.81
CA PRO A 521 -11.33 31.58 12.90
C PRO A 521 -10.61 30.76 13.98
N PHE A 522 -11.36 30.20 14.94
CA PHE A 522 -10.83 29.38 16.03
C PHE A 522 -10.79 27.88 15.71
N LEU A 523 -10.99 27.49 14.45
CA LEU A 523 -11.01 26.09 14.05
C LEU A 523 -9.65 25.42 14.32
N THR A 524 -9.66 24.40 15.18
CA THR A 524 -8.47 23.62 15.56
C THR A 524 -8.44 22.23 14.97
N LYS A 525 -9.61 21.62 14.72
CA LYS A 525 -9.73 20.25 14.21
C LYS A 525 -10.77 20.19 13.09
N LEU A 526 -10.37 19.71 11.92
CA LEU A 526 -11.26 19.51 10.78
C LEU A 526 -11.20 18.05 10.31
N THR A 527 -12.37 17.45 10.08
CA THR A 527 -12.49 16.12 9.46
C THR A 527 -13.38 16.22 8.24
N LEU A 528 -12.88 15.79 7.09
CA LEU A 528 -13.62 15.68 5.83
C LEU A 528 -13.68 14.21 5.43
N SER A 529 -14.89 13.63 5.41
CA SER A 529 -15.11 12.22 5.09
C SER A 529 -16.09 12.08 3.93
N HIS A 530 -15.65 11.40 2.87
CA HIS A 530 -16.43 11.10 1.66
C HIS A 530 -16.96 12.36 0.95
N CYS A 531 -16.20 13.46 1.06
CA CYS A 531 -16.48 14.71 0.38
C CYS A 531 -15.90 14.64 -1.03
N THR A 532 -16.74 14.43 -2.05
CA THR A 532 -16.29 14.21 -3.43
C THR A 532 -16.20 15.49 -4.26
N PHE A 533 -16.83 16.58 -3.80
CA PHE A 533 -16.90 17.86 -4.50
C PHE A 533 -15.89 18.90 -3.99
N ILE A 534 -15.19 18.63 -2.89
CA ILE A 534 -14.14 19.49 -2.35
C ILE A 534 -12.84 19.25 -3.12
N THR A 535 -12.20 20.33 -3.57
CA THR A 535 -10.96 20.34 -4.36
C THR A 535 -9.82 21.04 -3.64
N ASP A 536 -8.67 21.17 -4.29
CA ASP A 536 -7.52 21.93 -3.78
C ASP A 536 -7.83 23.40 -3.53
N ALA A 537 -8.78 23.99 -4.28
CA ALA A 537 -9.24 25.35 -4.04
C ALA A 537 -9.97 25.46 -2.69
N GLY A 538 -10.77 24.47 -2.32
CA GLY A 538 -11.41 24.41 -1.00
C GLY A 538 -10.39 24.36 0.14
N LEU A 539 -9.30 23.59 -0.02
CA LEU A 539 -8.23 23.52 0.98
C LEU A 539 -7.41 24.81 1.07
N SER A 540 -7.23 25.54 -0.03
CA SER A 540 -6.48 26.82 0.00
C SER A 540 -7.19 27.87 0.84
N TYR A 541 -8.53 27.89 0.88
CA TYR A 541 -9.29 28.76 1.79
C TYR A 541 -9.04 28.45 3.27
N LEU A 542 -8.76 27.18 3.60
CA LEU A 542 -8.43 26.77 4.96
C LEU A 542 -7.02 27.18 5.38
N ALA A 543 -6.15 27.61 4.45
CA ALA A 543 -4.83 28.12 4.78
C ALA A 543 -4.87 29.36 5.69
N SER A 544 -5.98 30.12 5.67
CA SER A 544 -6.22 31.25 6.57
C SER A 544 -6.46 30.83 8.03
N CYS A 545 -6.79 29.56 8.30
CA CYS A 545 -7.06 29.05 9.64
C CYS A 545 -5.78 28.70 10.41
N SER A 546 -5.03 29.71 10.87
CA SER A 546 -3.73 29.55 11.53
C SER A 546 -3.72 28.69 12.81
N LYS A 547 -4.88 28.50 13.45
CA LYS A 547 -5.05 27.66 14.65
C LYS A 547 -5.32 26.18 14.35
N LEU A 548 -5.41 25.79 13.08
CA LEU A 548 -5.69 24.41 12.69
C LEU A 548 -4.51 23.51 13.09
N SER A 549 -4.79 22.55 13.96
CA SER A 549 -3.80 21.62 14.54
C SER A 549 -4.05 20.17 14.13
N SER A 550 -5.27 19.83 13.71
CA SER A 550 -5.62 18.49 13.25
C SER A 550 -6.46 18.52 11.97
N LEU A 551 -5.99 17.83 10.95
CA LEU A 551 -6.72 17.63 9.70
C LEU A 551 -6.87 16.12 9.44
N LYS A 552 -8.10 15.70 9.16
CA LYS A 552 -8.41 14.32 8.74
C LYS A 552 -9.14 14.33 7.41
N LEU A 553 -8.53 13.72 6.41
CA LEU A 553 -9.11 13.52 5.07
C LEU A 553 -9.35 12.03 4.88
N ILE A 554 -10.62 11.66 4.67
CA ILE A 554 -11.06 10.27 4.50
C ILE A 554 -11.83 10.17 3.19
N PHE A 555 -11.25 9.51 2.20
CA PHE A 555 -11.83 9.35 0.86
C PHE A 555 -12.25 10.70 0.25
N THR A 556 -11.28 11.54 -0.03
CA THR A 556 -11.45 12.83 -0.72
C THR A 556 -10.73 12.78 -2.07
N PRO A 557 -11.37 12.22 -3.12
CA PRO A 557 -10.67 11.84 -4.35
C PRO A 557 -10.18 13.01 -5.20
N ARG A 558 -10.77 14.21 -5.05
CA ARG A 558 -10.40 15.40 -5.83
C ARG A 558 -9.29 16.25 -5.21
N ILE A 559 -8.91 15.95 -3.97
CA ILE A 559 -7.80 16.63 -3.29
C ILE A 559 -6.49 16.00 -3.75
N THR A 560 -5.54 16.84 -4.14
CA THR A 560 -4.19 16.46 -4.55
C THR A 560 -3.16 16.93 -3.53
N GLY A 561 -1.88 16.63 -3.78
CA GLY A 561 -0.80 17.12 -2.93
C GLY A 561 -0.59 18.63 -2.98
N CYS A 562 -1.04 19.32 -4.05
CA CYS A 562 -0.99 20.78 -4.15
C CYS A 562 -1.93 21.46 -3.13
N GLY A 563 -3.12 20.91 -2.91
CA GLY A 563 -4.05 21.40 -1.89
C GLY A 563 -3.51 21.23 -0.47
N ILE A 564 -2.86 20.09 -0.20
CA ILE A 564 -2.21 19.84 1.11
C ILE A 564 -1.03 20.81 1.31
N LEU A 565 -0.19 21.00 0.29
CA LEU A 565 0.91 21.97 0.36
C LEU A 565 0.39 23.37 0.70
N SER A 566 -0.64 23.83 -0.01
CA SER A 566 -1.26 25.14 0.21
C SER A 566 -1.78 25.30 1.65
N LEU A 567 -2.42 24.27 2.18
CA LEU A 567 -2.92 24.26 3.55
C LEU A 567 -1.79 24.29 4.57
N VAL A 568 -0.74 23.48 4.39
CA VAL A 568 0.39 23.39 5.32
C VAL A 568 1.22 24.68 5.34
N VAL A 569 1.33 25.38 4.21
CA VAL A 569 2.00 26.69 4.13
C VAL A 569 1.30 27.73 5.03
N GLY A 570 -0.03 27.73 5.09
CA GLY A 570 -0.80 28.61 5.98
C GLY A 570 -0.90 28.12 7.42
N CYS A 571 -1.15 26.82 7.61
CA CYS A 571 -1.43 26.21 8.91
C CYS A 571 -0.15 25.68 9.59
N LYS A 572 0.70 26.58 10.06
CA LYS A 572 2.00 26.23 10.68
C LYS A 572 1.92 25.44 11.99
N ASN A 573 0.74 25.39 12.63
CA ASN A 573 0.52 24.67 13.89
C ASN A 573 -0.02 23.25 13.70
N LEU A 574 0.04 22.70 12.48
CA LEU A 574 -0.48 21.36 12.20
C LEU A 574 0.33 20.30 12.93
N ARG A 575 -0.32 19.56 13.83
CA ARG A 575 0.26 18.48 14.65
C ARG A 575 -0.22 17.11 14.24
N VAL A 576 -1.43 17.01 13.67
CA VAL A 576 -2.09 15.74 13.37
C VAL A 576 -2.61 15.76 11.94
N LEU A 577 -2.11 14.85 11.11
CA LEU A 577 -2.56 14.68 9.73
C LEU A 577 -3.00 13.23 9.48
N HIS A 578 -4.25 13.04 9.09
CA HIS A 578 -4.76 11.73 8.64
C HIS A 578 -5.16 11.81 7.17
N LEU A 579 -4.60 10.92 6.36
CA LEU A 579 -4.91 10.71 4.96
C LEU A 579 -5.34 9.24 4.81
N ILE A 580 -6.62 9.00 4.51
CA ILE A 580 -7.17 7.65 4.39
C ILE A 580 -7.87 7.54 3.04
N ARG A 581 -7.41 6.62 2.18
CA ARG A 581 -7.96 6.38 0.83
C ARG A 581 -7.99 7.64 -0.05
N CYS A 582 -6.98 8.50 0.07
CA CYS A 582 -6.82 9.68 -0.76
C CYS A 582 -5.96 9.33 -2.00
N LEU A 583 -6.63 9.07 -3.12
CA LEU A 583 -6.01 8.41 -4.29
C LEU A 583 -5.11 9.33 -5.13
N ASN A 584 -5.37 10.63 -5.15
CA ASN A 584 -4.71 11.60 -6.05
C ASN A 584 -3.62 12.45 -5.38
N ILE A 585 -3.18 12.10 -4.17
CA ILE A 585 -2.08 12.79 -3.49
C ILE A 585 -0.74 12.22 -3.97
N SER A 586 -0.19 12.78 -5.04
CA SER A 586 1.02 12.26 -5.72
C SER A 586 2.31 13.05 -5.48
N SER A 587 2.24 14.35 -5.20
CA SER A 587 3.43 15.18 -4.99
C SER A 587 4.06 14.91 -3.62
N ALA A 588 5.38 14.87 -3.52
CA ALA A 588 6.07 14.70 -2.25
C ALA A 588 6.55 16.02 -1.61
N GLU A 589 6.32 17.15 -2.28
CA GLU A 589 6.73 18.49 -1.85
C GLU A 589 6.11 18.89 -0.52
N TRP A 590 4.83 18.55 -0.29
CA TRP A 590 4.18 18.83 1.00
C TRP A 590 4.78 18.03 2.16
N ILE A 591 5.32 16.83 1.90
CA ILE A 591 6.02 16.03 2.92
C ILE A 591 7.36 16.68 3.26
N GLU A 592 8.10 17.15 2.25
CA GLU A 592 9.34 17.89 2.46
C GLU A 592 9.10 19.19 3.25
N TYR A 593 8.02 19.91 2.91
CA TYR A 593 7.66 21.13 3.63
C TYR A 593 7.22 20.85 5.07
N LEU A 594 6.42 19.79 5.32
CA LEU A 594 6.13 19.33 6.68
C LEU A 594 7.40 18.97 7.44
N GLY A 595 8.38 18.37 6.76
CA GLY A 595 9.69 18.08 7.31
C GLY A 595 10.41 19.32 7.85
N LYS A 596 10.27 20.47 7.17
CA LYS A 596 10.84 21.77 7.57
C LYS A 596 10.12 22.43 8.73
N LEU A 597 8.82 22.18 8.91
CA LEU A 597 8.02 22.80 9.99
C LEU A 597 8.29 22.19 11.37
N GLU A 598 8.70 20.91 11.42
CA GLU A 598 8.96 20.18 12.67
C GLU A 598 7.83 20.30 13.72
N THR A 599 6.58 20.40 13.29
CA THR A 599 5.40 20.52 14.19
C THR A 599 4.60 19.24 14.31
N LEU A 600 4.81 18.30 13.39
CA LEU A 600 3.97 17.11 13.26
C LEU A 600 4.24 16.10 14.37
N GLU A 601 3.20 15.78 15.14
CA GLU A 601 3.24 14.78 16.21
C GLU A 601 2.63 13.44 15.76
N ASN A 602 1.54 13.47 14.99
CA ASN A 602 0.86 12.26 14.54
C ASN A 602 0.59 12.27 13.04
N LEU A 603 1.07 11.24 12.34
CA LEU A 603 0.90 11.07 10.90
C LEU A 603 0.24 9.72 10.61
N PHE A 604 -0.89 9.74 9.90
CA PHE A 604 -1.61 8.56 9.47
C PHE A 604 -1.80 8.62 7.97
N ILE A 605 -1.21 7.68 7.22
CA ILE A 605 -1.37 7.56 5.78
C ILE A 605 -1.81 6.13 5.51
N LYS A 606 -3.05 5.96 5.02
CA LYS A 606 -3.62 4.64 4.75
C LYS A 606 -4.19 4.55 3.35
N ASN A 607 -3.80 3.52 2.60
CA ASN A 607 -4.32 3.23 1.26
C ASN A 607 -4.27 4.46 0.31
N CYS A 608 -3.17 5.21 0.35
CA CYS A 608 -2.93 6.34 -0.54
C CYS A 608 -2.01 5.88 -1.69
N ARG A 609 -2.58 5.62 -2.87
CA ARG A 609 -1.91 4.98 -4.02
C ARG A 609 -0.57 5.61 -4.40
N ALA A 610 -0.49 6.94 -4.41
CA ALA A 610 0.67 7.62 -4.97
C ALA A 610 1.82 7.84 -3.95
N ILE A 611 1.54 7.76 -2.64
CA ILE A 611 2.56 7.89 -1.58
C ILE A 611 3.23 6.53 -1.34
N GLY A 612 4.56 6.48 -1.39
CA GLY A 612 5.33 5.27 -1.08
C GLY A 612 6.22 5.42 0.16
N GLU A 613 6.86 4.32 0.57
CA GLU A 613 7.81 4.30 1.70
C GLU A 613 8.99 5.26 1.49
N GLY A 614 9.46 5.36 0.24
CA GLY A 614 10.55 6.27 -0.14
C GLY A 614 10.22 7.75 0.05
N ASP A 615 8.94 8.12 0.08
CA ASP A 615 8.52 9.50 0.32
C ASP A 615 8.65 9.92 1.78
N LEU A 616 8.58 8.96 2.71
CA LEU A 616 8.71 9.22 4.16
C LEU A 616 10.11 9.70 4.55
N VAL A 617 11.14 9.46 3.71
CA VAL A 617 12.49 10.03 3.89
C VAL A 617 12.43 11.56 3.95
N LYS A 618 11.53 12.16 3.17
CA LYS A 618 11.43 13.61 3.01
C LYS A 618 10.92 14.31 4.27
N LEU A 619 10.42 13.56 5.27
CA LEU A 619 10.10 14.11 6.59
C LEU A 619 11.35 14.62 7.34
N GLY A 620 12.55 14.12 7.02
CA GLY A 620 13.82 14.67 7.51
C GLY A 620 13.88 14.86 9.04
N PRO A 621 14.08 16.08 9.56
CA PRO A 621 14.21 16.31 11.00
C PRO A 621 12.87 16.17 11.78
N SER A 622 11.72 16.21 11.10
CA SER A 622 10.41 16.09 11.76
C SER A 622 10.22 14.73 12.47
N TRP A 623 11.00 13.70 12.11
CA TRP A 623 11.04 12.42 12.82
C TRP A 623 11.34 12.55 14.33
N LYS A 624 11.99 13.63 14.77
CA LYS A 624 12.25 13.89 16.21
C LYS A 624 10.99 14.14 17.02
N LYS A 625 9.96 14.73 16.41
CA LYS A 625 8.73 15.12 17.13
C LYS A 625 7.57 14.17 16.89
N ILE A 626 7.66 13.30 15.89
CA ILE A 626 6.63 12.31 15.62
C ILE A 626 6.52 11.33 16.79
N LYS A 627 5.33 11.27 17.38
CA LYS A 627 4.94 10.35 18.45
C LYS A 627 4.19 9.15 17.90
N ARG A 628 3.36 9.33 16.87
CA ARG A 628 2.57 8.24 16.28
C ARG A 628 2.64 8.26 14.77
N LEU A 629 3.05 7.13 14.19
CA LEU A 629 3.06 6.92 12.76
C LEU A 629 2.23 5.68 12.43
N GLN A 630 1.22 5.85 11.56
CA GLN A 630 0.56 4.72 10.92
C GLN A 630 0.68 4.85 9.41
N PHE A 631 1.31 3.87 8.76
CA PHE A 631 1.53 3.86 7.33
C PHE A 631 1.03 2.53 6.75
N GLU A 632 0.04 2.60 5.86
CA GLU A 632 -0.58 1.45 5.21
C GLU A 632 -0.56 1.63 3.69
N VAL A 633 0.12 0.72 3.01
CA VAL A 633 0.20 0.66 1.56
C VAL A 633 -0.97 -0.17 1.03
N ASP A 634 -1.62 0.31 -0.03
CA ASP A 634 -2.71 -0.43 -0.68
C ASP A 634 -2.20 -1.75 -1.26
N SER A 635 -2.85 -2.86 -0.87
CA SER A 635 -2.46 -4.22 -1.25
C SER A 635 -2.43 -4.43 -2.77
N ASN A 636 -3.28 -3.73 -3.52
CA ASN A 636 -3.35 -3.82 -4.98
C ASN A 636 -2.15 -3.16 -5.68
N TYR A 637 -1.50 -2.19 -5.02
CA TYR A 637 -0.37 -1.43 -5.56
C TYR A 637 1.00 -1.94 -5.10
N ARG A 638 1.03 -2.94 -4.22
CA ARG A 638 2.25 -3.59 -3.73
C ARG A 638 3.16 -4.05 -4.88
N TYR A 639 2.59 -4.55 -5.99
CA TYR A 639 3.33 -5.10 -7.14
C TYR A 639 3.92 -4.06 -8.09
N MET A 640 3.33 -2.85 -8.18
CA MET A 640 3.79 -1.83 -9.13
C MET A 640 5.02 -1.05 -8.67
N LYS A 641 5.30 -0.98 -7.36
CA LYS A 641 6.41 -0.19 -6.79
C LYS A 641 7.66 -1.00 -6.38
N VAL A 642 7.66 -2.33 -6.56
CA VAL A 642 8.84 -3.20 -6.34
C VAL A 642 10.07 -2.78 -7.18
N TYR A 643 9.87 -1.94 -8.21
CA TYR A 643 10.91 -1.47 -9.12
C TYR A 643 11.59 -0.16 -8.71
N ASP A 644 11.17 0.55 -7.65
CA ASP A 644 11.85 1.78 -7.22
C ASP A 644 13.05 1.47 -6.28
N ARG A 645 14.00 0.68 -6.80
CA ARG A 645 15.26 0.33 -6.10
C ARG A 645 16.14 1.56 -5.80
N LEU A 646 15.91 2.69 -6.45
CA LEU A 646 16.74 3.90 -6.34
C LEU A 646 16.37 4.78 -5.14
N ALA A 647 15.13 4.73 -4.63
CA ALA A 647 14.74 5.52 -3.46
C ALA A 647 15.31 4.98 -2.14
N VAL A 648 15.59 3.67 -2.08
CA VAL A 648 15.96 2.96 -0.85
C VAL A 648 17.42 3.19 -0.44
N ASP A 649 18.32 3.43 -1.40
CA ASP A 649 19.74 3.72 -1.12
C ASP A 649 19.96 5.09 -0.43
N ARG A 650 18.94 5.98 -0.40
CA ARG A 650 18.99 7.25 0.35
C ARG A 650 18.82 7.08 1.87
N TRP A 651 18.15 6.03 2.34
CA TRP A 651 17.94 5.80 3.79
C TRP A 651 19.25 5.50 4.54
N LEU A 652 20.20 4.83 3.87
CA LEU A 652 21.46 4.36 4.46
C LEU A 652 22.37 5.48 4.99
N LYS A 653 22.22 6.72 4.52
CA LYS A 653 23.09 7.86 4.91
C LYS A 653 22.48 8.78 5.96
N GLN A 654 21.17 8.68 6.25
CA GLN A 654 20.51 9.60 7.18
C GLN A 654 20.33 8.95 8.56
N CYS A 655 20.99 9.53 9.57
CA CYS A 655 20.64 9.28 10.96
C CYS A 655 19.27 9.89 11.26
N ILE A 656 18.21 9.10 11.10
CA ILE A 656 16.85 9.49 11.49
C ILE A 656 16.77 9.47 13.01
N PRO A 657 16.55 10.61 13.68
CA PRO A 657 16.42 10.68 15.12
C PRO A 657 14.94 10.52 15.50
N CYS A 658 14.53 9.33 15.94
CA CYS A 658 13.14 8.96 16.25
C CYS A 658 12.92 8.63 17.74
N GLU A 659 13.52 9.41 18.64
CA GLU A 659 13.54 9.09 20.08
C GLU A 659 12.18 9.21 20.78
N ASN A 660 11.28 10.06 20.28
CA ASN A 660 9.97 10.35 20.89
C ASN A 660 8.81 9.50 20.34
N MET A 661 9.09 8.54 19.46
CA MET A 661 8.03 7.72 18.87
C MET A 661 7.47 6.74 19.90
N VAL A 662 6.15 6.78 20.08
CA VAL A 662 5.36 5.99 21.06
C VAL A 662 4.58 4.87 20.35
N GLU A 663 4.05 5.13 19.16
CA GLU A 663 3.27 4.16 18.38
C GLU A 663 3.75 4.11 16.92
N LEU A 664 4.11 2.91 16.46
CA LEU A 664 4.47 2.64 15.08
C LEU A 664 3.57 1.54 14.52
N SER A 665 2.85 1.86 13.46
CA SER A 665 2.04 0.90 12.71
C SER A 665 2.43 0.92 11.25
N LEU A 666 2.90 -0.20 10.73
CA LEU A 666 3.26 -0.41 9.34
C LEU A 666 2.41 -1.55 8.79
N VAL A 667 1.69 -1.30 7.70
CA VAL A 667 0.80 -2.27 7.06
C VAL A 667 1.14 -2.36 5.58
N ASN A 668 1.29 -3.59 5.07
CA ASN A 668 1.65 -3.91 3.69
C ASN A 668 2.97 -3.29 3.19
N CYS A 669 3.89 -2.95 4.09
CA CYS A 669 5.15 -2.29 3.75
C CYS A 669 6.24 -3.29 3.37
N ILE A 670 7.20 -2.87 2.53
CA ILE A 670 8.41 -3.61 2.21
C ILE A 670 9.53 -3.13 3.13
N ILE A 671 10.06 -4.03 3.93
CA ILE A 671 11.17 -3.81 4.87
C ILE A 671 12.36 -4.59 4.32
N ILE A 672 13.39 -3.89 3.84
CA ILE A 672 14.60 -4.54 3.33
C ILE A 672 15.68 -4.48 4.42
N PRO A 673 16.41 -5.58 4.67
CA PRO A 673 17.62 -5.59 5.49
C PRO A 673 18.54 -4.36 5.30
N GLY A 674 18.74 -3.56 6.35
CA GLY A 674 19.63 -2.39 6.32
C GLY A 674 19.15 -1.24 5.43
N ARG A 675 17.89 -1.25 5.01
CA ARG A 675 17.30 -0.33 4.04
C ARG A 675 15.84 0.02 4.40
N GLY A 676 15.42 1.27 4.19
CA GLY A 676 14.03 1.69 4.46
C GLY A 676 13.65 1.76 5.95
N LEU A 677 12.41 1.37 6.28
CA LEU A 677 11.82 1.51 7.62
C LEU A 677 12.48 0.63 8.70
N ALA A 678 13.26 -0.39 8.33
CA ALA A 678 14.08 -1.19 9.25
C ALA A 678 15.01 -0.30 10.10
N CYS A 679 15.56 0.76 9.50
CA CYS A 679 16.46 1.70 10.19
C CYS A 679 15.77 2.49 11.31
N ILE A 680 14.43 2.59 11.29
CA ILE A 680 13.66 3.27 12.33
C ILE A 680 13.43 2.33 13.51
N LEU A 681 13.10 1.06 13.25
CA LEU A 681 12.75 0.07 14.28
C LEU A 681 13.83 -0.03 15.37
N GLY A 682 15.10 -0.09 14.99
CA GLY A 682 16.23 -0.17 15.94
C GLY A 682 16.59 1.14 16.64
N LYS A 683 15.98 2.28 16.32
CA LYS A 683 16.35 3.60 16.86
C LYS A 683 15.30 4.22 17.77
N CYS A 684 14.12 3.61 17.89
CA CYS A 684 13.07 4.09 18.77
C CYS A 684 13.39 3.72 20.22
N LYS A 685 13.41 4.70 21.13
CA LYS A 685 13.70 4.46 22.55
C LYS A 685 12.45 4.41 23.43
N ASN A 686 11.44 5.23 23.10
CA ASN A 686 10.21 5.39 23.88
C ASN A 686 9.00 4.67 23.26
N LEU A 687 9.23 3.64 22.45
CA LEU A 687 8.16 2.95 21.73
C LEU A 687 7.37 2.07 22.69
N GLU A 688 6.06 2.32 22.77
CA GLU A 688 5.13 1.54 23.59
C GLU A 688 4.33 0.54 22.75
N LYS A 689 4.07 0.86 21.47
CA LYS A 689 3.20 0.06 20.60
C LYS A 689 3.80 -0.12 19.21
N VAL A 690 3.88 -1.37 18.77
CA VAL A 690 4.33 -1.75 17.44
C VAL A 690 3.29 -2.65 16.79
N HIS A 691 2.88 -2.29 15.56
CA HIS A 691 2.00 -3.10 14.73
C HIS A 691 2.61 -3.23 13.34
N LEU A 692 3.11 -4.42 13.00
CA LEU A 692 3.62 -4.76 11.69
C LEU A 692 2.64 -5.76 11.06
N ASP A 693 1.95 -5.37 10.00
CA ASP A 693 0.93 -6.20 9.36
C ASP A 693 1.22 -6.41 7.87
N MET A 694 1.36 -7.67 7.45
CA MET A 694 1.72 -8.08 6.10
C MET A 694 2.97 -7.35 5.56
N CYS A 695 3.92 -7.06 6.46
CA CYS A 695 5.19 -6.42 6.12
C CYS A 695 6.16 -7.47 5.55
N VAL A 696 6.68 -7.24 4.34
CA VAL A 696 7.58 -8.18 3.65
C VAL A 696 9.03 -7.89 4.06
N GLY A 697 9.81 -8.92 4.41
CA GLY A 697 11.25 -8.83 4.63
C GLY A 697 11.71 -8.44 6.05
N VAL A 698 10.80 -8.46 7.03
CA VAL A 698 11.13 -8.32 8.47
C VAL A 698 11.96 -9.53 8.92
N ARG A 699 13.09 -9.30 9.59
CA ARG A 699 13.96 -10.34 10.13
C ARG A 699 14.06 -10.30 11.66
N ASP A 700 14.63 -11.36 12.23
CA ASP A 700 14.95 -11.41 13.66
C ASP A 700 15.82 -10.23 14.10
N CYS A 701 16.85 -9.85 13.35
CA CYS A 701 17.73 -8.74 13.76
C CYS A 701 17.00 -7.39 13.83
N ASP A 702 15.91 -7.19 13.08
CA ASP A 702 15.11 -5.97 13.14
C ASP A 702 14.26 -5.94 14.42
N ILE A 703 13.68 -7.08 14.80
CA ILE A 703 12.89 -7.22 16.04
C ILE A 703 13.80 -7.26 17.29
N VAL A 704 14.95 -7.92 17.21
CA VAL A 704 15.98 -7.92 18.26
C VAL A 704 16.52 -6.50 18.46
N GLY A 705 16.83 -5.79 17.38
CA GLY A 705 17.25 -4.39 17.45
C GLY A 705 16.17 -3.50 18.08
N LEU A 706 14.90 -3.74 17.75
CA LEU A 706 13.78 -3.06 18.38
C LEU A 706 13.67 -3.38 19.87
N ALA A 707 13.77 -4.65 20.26
CA ALA A 707 13.69 -5.08 21.65
C ALA A 707 14.82 -4.50 22.51
N LEU A 708 16.04 -4.41 21.97
CA LEU A 708 17.19 -3.83 22.65
C LEU A 708 17.05 -2.32 22.87
N SER A 709 16.45 -1.61 21.90
CA SER A 709 16.30 -0.15 21.94
C SER A 709 15.05 0.32 22.69
N SER A 710 13.93 -0.39 22.57
CA SER A 710 12.61 -0.01 23.11
C SER A 710 12.21 -0.83 24.34
N ARG A 711 12.77 -0.51 25.51
CA ARG A 711 12.48 -1.23 26.78
C ARG A 711 11.07 -1.00 27.34
N ASN A 712 10.39 0.07 26.91
CA ASN A 712 9.06 0.46 27.37
C ASN A 712 7.92 -0.15 26.52
N LEU A 713 8.21 -1.17 25.71
CA LEU A 713 7.25 -1.78 24.81
C LEU A 713 6.12 -2.48 25.60
N ARG A 714 4.87 -2.05 25.36
CA ARG A 714 3.65 -2.59 26.00
C ARG A 714 2.82 -3.44 25.06
N SER A 715 2.87 -3.17 23.75
CA SER A 715 2.11 -3.91 22.75
C SER A 715 2.96 -4.23 21.53
N ILE A 716 2.99 -5.49 21.14
CA ILE A 716 3.58 -5.95 19.88
C ILE A 716 2.54 -6.72 19.08
N SER A 717 2.41 -6.39 17.80
CA SER A 717 1.55 -7.08 16.85
C SER A 717 2.34 -7.37 15.59
N LEU A 718 2.48 -8.65 15.25
CA LEU A 718 3.21 -9.12 14.09
C LEU A 718 2.29 -9.99 13.24
N ARG A 719 2.00 -9.56 12.01
CA ARG A 719 1.50 -10.39 10.93
C ARG A 719 2.51 -10.32 9.78
N VAL A 720 3.10 -11.44 9.42
CA VAL A 720 4.14 -11.50 8.39
C VAL A 720 3.69 -12.48 7.32
N PRO A 721 3.78 -12.12 6.02
CA PRO A 721 3.45 -13.04 4.95
C PRO A 721 4.49 -14.16 4.90
N SER A 722 4.03 -15.40 4.78
CA SER A 722 4.88 -16.60 4.83
C SER A 722 5.82 -16.74 3.64
N ASP A 723 5.39 -16.37 2.43
CA ASP A 723 6.24 -16.40 1.25
C ASP A 723 5.84 -15.33 0.24
N PHE A 724 6.81 -14.48 -0.13
CA PHE A 724 6.80 -13.83 -1.43
C PHE A 724 8.05 -14.26 -2.18
N SER A 725 7.86 -15.26 -3.04
CA SER A 725 8.79 -15.73 -4.05
C SER A 725 9.03 -14.63 -5.10
N LEU A 726 9.84 -13.63 -4.75
CA LEU A 726 10.61 -12.91 -5.76
C LEU A 726 11.80 -13.82 -6.11
N PRO A 727 11.95 -14.30 -7.36
CA PRO A 727 13.05 -15.18 -7.80
C PRO A 727 14.46 -14.60 -7.62
N LEU A 728 14.58 -13.35 -7.13
CA LEU A 728 15.83 -12.62 -6.93
C LEU A 728 16.35 -12.69 -5.47
N LEU A 729 15.61 -13.32 -4.56
CA LEU A 729 16.02 -13.53 -3.16
C LEU A 729 16.15 -15.03 -2.82
N MET A 730 16.48 -15.87 -3.80
CA MET A 730 16.60 -17.33 -3.64
C MET A 730 17.76 -17.79 -2.72
N ASP A 731 18.57 -16.87 -2.19
CA ASP A 731 19.71 -17.20 -1.30
C ASP A 731 19.67 -16.44 0.04
N ASN A 732 18.51 -16.25 0.67
CA ASN A 732 18.49 -15.54 1.96
C ASN A 732 17.49 -16.11 2.99
N PRO A 733 17.96 -16.58 4.16
CA PRO A 733 17.13 -17.13 5.24
C PRO A 733 16.43 -15.99 6.01
N LEU A 734 15.51 -15.30 5.34
CA LEU A 734 14.79 -14.12 5.85
C LEU A 734 13.60 -14.55 6.72
N ARG A 735 13.84 -15.33 7.76
CA ARG A 735 12.79 -15.87 8.63
C ARG A 735 12.79 -15.22 10.00
N LEU A 736 11.60 -14.99 10.55
CA LEU A 736 11.42 -14.68 11.96
C LEU A 736 11.38 -15.98 12.75
N THR A 737 12.32 -16.16 13.66
CA THR A 737 12.47 -17.34 14.52
C THR A 737 12.14 -17.00 15.97
N ASP A 738 12.11 -18.04 16.82
CA ASP A 738 12.01 -17.90 18.28
C ASP A 738 13.01 -16.90 18.90
N GLU A 739 14.16 -16.63 18.26
CA GLU A 739 15.13 -15.64 18.78
C GLU A 739 14.52 -14.24 18.92
N SER A 740 13.67 -13.82 17.98
CA SER A 740 13.02 -12.51 18.04
C SER A 740 12.12 -12.38 19.28
N LEU A 741 11.23 -13.33 19.51
CA LEU A 741 10.33 -13.33 20.67
C LEU A 741 11.08 -13.53 21.99
N LYS A 742 12.14 -14.35 21.99
CA LYS A 742 13.00 -14.53 23.15
C LYS A 742 13.71 -13.22 23.54
N SER A 743 14.22 -12.48 22.57
CA SER A 743 14.83 -11.16 22.79
C SER A 743 13.81 -10.14 23.30
N VAL A 744 12.59 -10.14 22.75
CA VAL A 744 11.49 -9.29 23.23
C VAL A 744 11.15 -9.63 24.69
N ALA A 745 11.02 -10.92 25.03
CA ALA A 745 10.73 -11.38 26.39
C ALA A 745 11.82 -10.95 27.40
N GLN A 746 13.09 -10.99 26.99
CA GLN A 746 14.22 -10.62 27.86
C GLN A 746 14.33 -9.10 28.08
N ASN A 747 14.06 -8.29 27.06
CA ASN A 747 14.34 -6.85 27.09
C ASN A 747 13.10 -5.99 27.37
N CYS A 748 11.89 -6.49 27.10
CA CYS A 748 10.63 -5.75 27.23
C CYS A 748 9.79 -6.27 28.42
N SER A 749 10.20 -5.94 29.64
CA SER A 749 9.53 -6.42 30.87
C SER A 749 8.12 -5.84 31.11
N GLN A 750 7.74 -4.78 30.39
CA GLN A 750 6.41 -4.13 30.50
C GLN A 750 5.42 -4.59 29.42
N LEU A 751 5.70 -5.69 28.71
CA LEU A 751 4.86 -6.15 27.62
C LEU A 751 3.52 -6.71 28.13
N GLU A 752 2.42 -6.06 27.75
CA GLU A 752 1.05 -6.39 28.19
C GLU A 752 0.21 -7.05 27.08
N SER A 753 0.46 -6.73 25.81
CA SER A 753 -0.36 -7.17 24.68
C SER A 753 0.49 -7.75 23.56
N VAL A 754 0.24 -9.01 23.20
CA VAL A 754 0.92 -9.70 22.10
C VAL A 754 -0.11 -10.19 21.09
N ARG A 755 0.04 -9.82 19.83
CA ARG A 755 -0.73 -10.34 18.71
C ARG A 755 0.20 -10.96 17.67
N LEU A 756 0.06 -12.25 17.42
CA LEU A 756 0.81 -12.95 16.38
C LEU A 756 -0.19 -13.50 15.37
N SER A 757 0.08 -13.27 14.10
CA SER A 757 -0.77 -13.74 13.02
C SER A 757 0.06 -14.29 11.89
N PHE A 758 -0.31 -15.50 11.48
CA PHE A 758 0.30 -16.23 10.38
C PHE A 758 -0.68 -16.23 9.21
N TYR A 759 -0.17 -16.07 8.00
CA TYR A 759 -0.97 -16.13 6.79
C TYR A 759 -0.47 -17.32 5.99
N ASP A 760 -1.24 -18.40 5.90
CA ASP A 760 -0.94 -19.53 5.01
C ASP A 760 -2.04 -19.68 3.96
N GLY A 761 -1.63 -19.58 2.70
CA GLY A 761 -2.26 -20.31 1.62
C GLY A 761 -1.41 -21.55 1.36
N GLU A 762 -1.99 -22.73 1.57
CA GLU A 762 -1.44 -24.07 1.29
C GLU A 762 -0.23 -24.52 2.13
N PHE A 763 -0.48 -25.34 3.17
CA PHE A 763 0.44 -26.28 3.88
C PHE A 763 1.76 -25.71 4.47
N PRO A 764 2.19 -26.22 5.64
CA PRO A 764 2.70 -25.39 6.73
C PRO A 764 3.89 -24.54 6.28
N SER A 765 3.69 -23.22 6.26
CA SER A 765 4.84 -22.35 6.14
C SER A 765 5.70 -22.50 7.40
N LEU A 766 6.99 -22.67 7.17
CA LEU A 766 8.04 -22.75 8.19
C LEU A 766 8.23 -21.39 8.87
N SER A 767 7.16 -20.78 9.43
CA SER A 767 7.31 -19.71 10.41
C SER A 767 7.89 -20.35 11.67
N SER A 768 9.17 -20.09 11.91
CA SER A 768 10.04 -20.71 12.91
C SER A 768 9.70 -20.37 14.37
N PHE A 769 8.42 -20.19 14.69
CA PHE A 769 7.94 -20.04 16.06
C PHE A 769 7.50 -21.39 16.62
N THR A 770 8.06 -21.76 17.76
CA THR A 770 7.63 -22.94 18.50
C THR A 770 6.74 -22.54 19.67
N LEU A 771 6.04 -23.52 20.24
CA LEU A 771 5.28 -23.30 21.48
C LEU A 771 6.16 -22.72 22.61
N ASN A 772 7.43 -23.12 22.67
CA ASN A 772 8.37 -22.69 23.71
C ASN A 772 8.59 -21.17 23.75
N SER A 773 8.55 -20.48 22.62
CA SER A 773 8.73 -19.02 22.61
C SER A 773 7.54 -18.27 23.20
N ILE A 774 6.30 -18.73 22.95
CA ILE A 774 5.11 -18.17 23.62
C ILE A 774 5.17 -18.43 25.12
N LEU A 775 5.58 -19.63 25.54
CA LEU A 775 5.72 -19.96 26.95
C LEU A 775 6.75 -19.07 27.64
N PHE A 776 7.88 -18.87 26.98
CA PHE A 776 8.93 -17.97 27.48
C PHE A 776 8.43 -16.53 27.62
N LEU A 777 7.65 -16.03 26.65
CA LEU A 777 7.00 -14.72 26.73
C LEU A 777 6.04 -14.59 27.91
N VAL A 778 5.18 -15.60 28.12
CA VAL A 778 4.16 -15.60 29.19
C VAL A 778 4.80 -15.71 30.58
N GLN A 779 5.93 -16.40 30.70
CA GLN A 779 6.67 -16.51 31.96
C GLN A 779 7.43 -15.23 32.32
N MET A 780 8.00 -14.55 31.32
CA MET A 780 8.90 -13.41 31.54
C MET A 780 8.17 -12.06 31.57
N CYS A 781 7.00 -11.95 30.95
CA CYS A 781 6.25 -10.69 30.80
C CYS A 781 4.83 -10.77 31.41
N PRO A 782 4.28 -9.67 31.95
CA PRO A 782 2.92 -9.61 32.49
C PRO A 782 1.87 -9.49 31.38
N ILE A 783 1.75 -10.52 30.53
CA ILE A 783 0.84 -10.50 29.37
C ILE A 783 -0.62 -10.52 29.82
N ARG A 784 -1.35 -9.45 29.50
CA ARG A 784 -2.79 -9.28 29.74
C ARG A 784 -3.65 -9.68 28.55
N LYS A 785 -3.15 -9.46 27.34
CA LYS A 785 -3.86 -9.77 26.10
C LYS A 785 -2.97 -10.61 25.17
N LEU A 786 -3.45 -11.80 24.83
CA LEU A 786 -2.81 -12.67 23.84
C LEU A 786 -3.78 -12.92 22.68
N SER A 787 -3.32 -12.65 21.46
CA SER A 787 -4.08 -12.88 20.24
C SER A 787 -3.25 -13.71 19.27
N LEU A 788 -3.76 -14.88 18.89
CA LEU A 788 -3.12 -15.80 17.96
C LEU A 788 -4.05 -16.02 16.76
N ASP A 789 -3.51 -15.86 15.55
CA ASP A 789 -4.25 -16.03 14.30
C ASP A 789 -3.50 -16.98 13.36
N HIS A 790 -4.14 -18.09 12.96
CA HIS A 790 -3.53 -19.23 12.25
C HIS A 790 -2.25 -19.78 12.91
N ALA A 791 -2.22 -19.88 14.23
CA ALA A 791 -1.09 -20.49 14.93
C ALA A 791 -1.20 -22.02 14.93
N TYR A 792 -0.67 -22.70 13.90
CA TYR A 792 -0.66 -24.17 13.82
C TYR A 792 0.17 -24.84 14.91
N PHE A 793 1.23 -24.19 15.40
CA PHE A 793 2.04 -24.74 16.49
C PHE A 793 1.35 -24.67 17.87
N PHE A 794 0.20 -24.00 17.97
CA PHE A 794 -0.53 -23.80 19.22
C PHE A 794 -1.69 -24.80 19.32
N ASN A 795 -1.47 -25.85 20.14
CA ASN A 795 -2.37 -26.97 20.35
C ASN A 795 -2.85 -27.04 21.82
N ASP A 796 -3.51 -28.13 22.20
CA ASP A 796 -4.01 -28.36 23.57
C ASP A 796 -2.92 -28.30 24.65
N VAL A 797 -1.69 -28.73 24.32
CA VAL A 797 -0.53 -28.59 25.23
C VAL A 797 -0.20 -27.12 25.47
N GLY A 798 -0.32 -26.29 24.43
CA GLY A 798 -0.19 -24.85 24.56
C GLY A 798 -1.26 -24.21 25.43
N MET A 799 -2.52 -24.64 25.29
CA MET A 799 -3.62 -24.21 26.16
C MET A 799 -3.39 -24.61 27.62
N ALA A 800 -2.91 -25.82 27.88
CA ALA A 800 -2.54 -26.27 29.22
C ALA A 800 -1.42 -25.42 29.82
N ALA A 801 -0.42 -25.06 29.02
CA ALA A 801 0.70 -24.27 29.49
C ALA A 801 0.32 -22.79 29.74
N LEU A 802 -0.66 -22.24 29.01
CA LEU A 802 -1.22 -20.91 29.29
C LEU A 802 -2.02 -20.84 30.60
N CYS A 803 -2.46 -21.98 31.18
CA CYS A 803 -3.13 -21.98 32.49
C CYS A 803 -2.25 -21.40 33.60
N SER A 804 -0.93 -21.45 33.44
CA SER A 804 0.05 -20.87 34.37
C SER A 804 0.19 -19.34 34.25
N ALA A 805 -0.47 -18.71 33.28
CA ALA A 805 -0.42 -17.26 33.05
C ALA A 805 -1.24 -16.49 34.08
N GLN A 806 -0.57 -15.85 35.04
CA GLN A 806 -1.24 -15.18 36.17
C GLN A 806 -1.92 -13.85 35.78
N TYR A 807 -1.53 -13.23 34.67
CA TYR A 807 -1.99 -11.90 34.28
C TYR A 807 -2.91 -11.88 33.06
N LEU A 808 -3.23 -13.03 32.46
CA LEU A 808 -3.96 -13.09 31.19
C LEU A 808 -5.46 -12.81 31.39
N HIS A 809 -5.93 -11.67 30.88
CA HIS A 809 -7.33 -11.24 30.96
C HIS A 809 -8.10 -11.49 29.66
N THR A 810 -7.42 -11.39 28.52
CA THR A 810 -8.03 -11.54 27.18
C THR A 810 -7.26 -12.55 26.35
N LEU A 811 -7.97 -13.58 25.88
CA LEU A 811 -7.46 -14.57 24.93
C LEU A 811 -8.30 -14.50 23.65
N GLU A 812 -7.63 -14.27 22.52
CA GLU A 812 -8.24 -14.20 21.19
C GLU A 812 -7.58 -15.25 20.29
N LEU A 813 -8.37 -16.23 19.86
CA LEU A 813 -7.94 -17.33 19.00
C LEU A 813 -8.69 -17.21 17.67
N VAL A 814 -7.96 -17.03 16.58
CA VAL A 814 -8.51 -16.86 15.24
C VAL A 814 -7.93 -17.94 14.34
N ARG A 815 -8.76 -18.75 13.68
CA ARG A 815 -8.31 -19.80 12.74
C ARG A 815 -7.28 -20.78 13.33
N CYS A 816 -7.33 -21.00 14.64
CA CYS A 816 -6.54 -22.03 15.33
C CYS A 816 -7.25 -23.37 15.18
N GLN A 817 -6.70 -24.27 14.35
CA GLN A 817 -7.32 -25.56 14.00
C GLN A 817 -6.88 -26.71 14.91
N GLU A 818 -5.69 -26.63 15.50
CA GLU A 818 -5.08 -27.68 16.34
C GLU A 818 -5.57 -27.70 17.80
N ILE A 819 -6.54 -26.84 18.14
CA ILE A 819 -7.15 -26.81 19.47
C ILE A 819 -8.42 -27.64 19.42
N SER A 820 -8.49 -28.66 20.28
CA SER A 820 -9.66 -29.51 20.44
C SER A 820 -10.57 -29.04 21.58
N ASP A 821 -11.71 -29.70 21.73
CA ASP A 821 -12.60 -29.49 22.88
C ASP A 821 -11.90 -29.71 24.22
N GLU A 822 -11.01 -30.69 24.33
CA GLU A 822 -10.23 -30.95 25.55
C GLU A 822 -9.31 -29.77 25.90
N GLY A 823 -8.68 -29.16 24.89
CA GLY A 823 -7.88 -27.95 25.07
C GLY A 823 -8.69 -26.75 25.53
N LEU A 824 -9.90 -26.57 24.99
CA LEU A 824 -10.77 -25.45 25.37
C LEU A 824 -11.39 -25.63 26.76
N GLN A 825 -11.66 -26.86 27.19
CA GLN A 825 -12.16 -27.13 28.55
C GLN A 825 -11.21 -26.60 29.63
N LEU A 826 -9.91 -26.52 29.33
CA LEU A 826 -8.89 -25.97 30.23
C LEU A 826 -9.09 -24.48 30.52
N VAL A 827 -9.89 -23.75 29.74
CA VAL A 827 -10.24 -22.34 30.00
C VAL A 827 -10.82 -22.15 31.41
N GLY A 828 -11.54 -23.14 31.94
CA GLY A 828 -12.05 -23.11 33.31
C GLY A 828 -10.94 -22.93 34.37
N ARG A 829 -9.72 -23.41 34.10
CA ARG A 829 -8.58 -23.37 35.02
C ARG A 829 -7.82 -22.04 35.04
N PHE A 830 -8.05 -21.14 34.08
CA PHE A 830 -7.34 -19.85 34.01
C PHE A 830 -7.75 -18.96 35.17
N THR A 831 -6.82 -18.34 35.90
CA THR A 831 -7.16 -17.62 37.14
C THR A 831 -7.85 -16.27 36.90
N GLN A 832 -7.43 -15.51 35.88
CA GLN A 832 -7.83 -14.11 35.65
C GLN A 832 -8.47 -13.84 34.28
N LEU A 833 -8.81 -14.89 33.51
CA LEU A 833 -9.37 -14.72 32.17
C LEU A 833 -10.81 -14.18 32.24
N CYS A 834 -11.04 -13.02 31.63
CA CYS A 834 -12.34 -12.35 31.60
C CYS A 834 -12.97 -12.32 30.19
N ILE A 835 -12.15 -12.27 29.15
CA ILE A 835 -12.60 -12.11 27.76
C ILE A 835 -12.02 -13.24 26.91
N LEU A 836 -12.90 -14.05 26.32
CA LEU A 836 -12.54 -15.06 25.33
C LEU A 836 -13.15 -14.71 23.98
N ARG A 837 -12.32 -14.67 22.93
CA ARG A 837 -12.76 -14.47 21.55
C ARG A 837 -12.30 -15.65 20.72
N LEU A 838 -13.25 -16.34 20.12
CA LEU A 838 -13.01 -17.44 19.19
C LEU A 838 -13.51 -17.01 17.82
N SER A 839 -12.68 -17.14 16.79
CA SER A 839 -13.12 -16.90 15.42
C SER A 839 -12.58 -17.95 14.46
N LYS A 840 -13.44 -18.52 13.62
CA LYS A 840 -13.06 -19.51 12.58
C LYS A 840 -12.25 -20.69 13.10
N CYS A 841 -12.50 -21.11 14.35
CA CYS A 841 -11.91 -22.31 14.93
C CYS A 841 -12.76 -23.52 14.52
N LEU A 842 -12.15 -24.47 13.80
CA LEU A 842 -12.85 -25.64 13.24
C LEU A 842 -12.87 -26.85 14.18
N GLY A 843 -11.88 -26.99 15.07
CA GLY A 843 -11.73 -28.15 15.96
C GLY A 843 -12.48 -28.05 17.29
N ILE A 844 -13.31 -27.02 17.47
CA ILE A 844 -14.02 -26.72 18.72
C ILE A 844 -15.52 -26.85 18.49
N THR A 845 -16.18 -27.62 19.35
CA THR A 845 -17.62 -27.84 19.37
C THR A 845 -18.28 -27.23 20.61
N ASP A 846 -19.59 -27.38 20.74
CA ASP A 846 -20.34 -27.04 21.95
C ASP A 846 -19.80 -27.75 23.21
N ASP A 847 -19.15 -28.90 23.05
CA ASP A 847 -18.63 -29.70 24.16
C ASP A 847 -17.42 -29.03 24.84
N GLY A 848 -16.56 -28.36 24.07
CA GLY A 848 -15.42 -27.61 24.61
C GLY A 848 -15.81 -26.46 25.55
N LEU A 849 -17.04 -25.93 25.41
CA LEU A 849 -17.56 -24.83 26.23
C LEU A 849 -18.33 -25.28 27.48
N LYS A 850 -18.56 -26.59 27.66
CA LYS A 850 -19.28 -27.14 28.82
C LYS A 850 -18.79 -26.61 30.17
N PRO A 851 -17.47 -26.50 30.46
CA PRO A 851 -16.98 -26.04 31.76
C PRO A 851 -17.26 -24.56 32.05
N LEU A 852 -17.58 -23.78 31.03
CA LEU A 852 -17.84 -22.34 31.17
C LEU A 852 -19.30 -22.05 31.50
N ARG A 853 -20.22 -22.97 31.16
CA ARG A 853 -21.66 -22.83 31.43
C ARG A 853 -21.92 -22.72 32.94
N GLY A 854 -22.55 -21.63 33.35
CA GLY A 854 -22.91 -21.36 34.75
C GLY A 854 -21.75 -20.88 35.64
N SER A 855 -20.52 -20.81 35.12
CA SER A 855 -19.36 -20.32 35.89
C SER A 855 -19.38 -18.79 36.08
N TYR A 856 -20.00 -18.05 35.15
CA TYR A 856 -20.03 -16.57 35.05
C TYR A 856 -18.67 -15.88 35.23
N LYS A 857 -17.58 -16.63 35.05
CA LYS A 857 -16.20 -16.20 35.22
C LYS A 857 -15.78 -15.27 34.10
N LEU A 858 -16.23 -15.58 32.87
CA LEU A 858 -16.04 -14.72 31.72
C LEU A 858 -17.06 -13.58 31.73
N GLU A 859 -16.55 -12.36 31.60
CA GLU A 859 -17.36 -11.17 31.38
C GLU A 859 -17.90 -11.14 29.95
N SER A 860 -17.07 -11.54 28.98
CA SER A 860 -17.43 -11.50 27.56
C SER A 860 -16.92 -12.72 26.80
N LEU A 861 -17.83 -13.37 26.06
CA LEU A 861 -17.53 -14.41 25.08
C LEU A 861 -17.97 -13.94 23.68
N SER A 862 -17.04 -13.94 22.72
CA SER A 862 -17.34 -13.67 21.31
C SER A 862 -17.01 -14.92 20.50
N VAL A 863 -17.97 -15.40 19.73
CA VAL A 863 -17.79 -16.52 18.80
C VAL A 863 -18.21 -16.04 17.41
N ASP A 864 -17.25 -15.96 16.50
CA ASP A 864 -17.44 -15.44 15.14
C ASP A 864 -17.02 -16.50 14.09
N ASP A 865 -17.94 -17.03 13.29
CA ASP A 865 -17.69 -18.02 12.22
C ASP A 865 -17.08 -19.37 12.66
N CYS A 866 -17.44 -19.88 13.85
CA CYS A 866 -17.07 -21.24 14.26
C CYS A 866 -18.20 -22.22 13.89
N PRO A 867 -18.04 -23.08 12.87
CA PRO A 867 -19.16 -23.84 12.30
C PRO A 867 -19.71 -24.93 13.22
N GLN A 868 -18.91 -25.45 14.15
CA GLN A 868 -19.28 -26.52 15.06
C GLN A 868 -19.80 -26.03 16.43
N ILE A 869 -19.85 -24.71 16.65
CA ILE A 869 -20.41 -24.11 17.86
C ILE A 869 -21.80 -23.56 17.53
N SER A 870 -22.80 -23.95 18.30
CA SER A 870 -24.17 -23.47 18.16
C SER A 870 -24.46 -22.29 19.09
N GLU A 871 -25.47 -21.48 18.75
CA GLU A 871 -25.96 -20.42 19.63
C GLU A 871 -26.46 -20.96 20.99
N ARG A 872 -26.96 -22.20 21.02
CA ARG A 872 -27.34 -22.88 22.28
C ARG A 872 -26.10 -23.30 23.07
N GLY A 873 -25.02 -23.65 22.37
CA GLY A 873 -23.68 -23.94 22.86
C GLY A 873 -23.16 -22.94 23.89
N ILE A 874 -23.23 -21.67 23.51
CA ILE A 874 -22.61 -20.52 24.19
C ILE A 874 -23.51 -19.86 25.26
N GLN A 875 -24.80 -20.17 25.27
CA GLN A 875 -25.73 -19.56 26.24
C GLN A 875 -25.34 -19.96 27.67
N GLY A 876 -25.21 -18.94 28.54
CA GLY A 876 -24.81 -19.13 29.94
C GLY A 876 -23.30 -19.34 30.17
N ALA A 877 -22.46 -19.25 29.13
CA ALA A 877 -21.00 -19.36 29.26
C ALA A 877 -20.31 -18.08 29.75
N ALA A 878 -20.91 -16.89 29.54
CA ALA A 878 -20.39 -15.60 29.98
C ALA A 878 -21.52 -14.61 30.31
N LYS A 879 -21.20 -13.49 30.98
CA LYS A 879 -22.18 -12.43 31.29
C LYS A 879 -22.70 -11.72 30.03
N SER A 880 -21.82 -11.51 29.05
CA SER A 880 -22.15 -10.96 27.74
C SER A 880 -21.68 -11.92 26.65
N VAL A 881 -22.60 -12.39 25.83
CA VAL A 881 -22.31 -13.32 24.73
C VAL A 881 -22.63 -12.66 23.40
N THR A 882 -21.71 -12.76 22.45
CA THR A 882 -21.88 -12.31 21.06
C THR A 882 -21.59 -13.47 20.13
N PHE A 883 -22.56 -13.78 19.27
CA PHE A 883 -22.48 -14.84 18.26
C PHE A 883 -22.71 -14.24 16.89
N LYS A 884 -21.80 -14.56 15.96
CA LYS A 884 -21.97 -14.24 14.54
C LYS A 884 -21.54 -15.43 13.71
N GLN A 885 -22.30 -15.74 12.69
CA GLN A 885 -21.99 -16.78 11.74
C GLN A 885 -22.34 -16.22 10.36
N ASP A 886 -21.33 -15.98 9.53
CA ASP A 886 -21.51 -15.68 8.11
C ASP A 886 -21.99 -16.97 7.43
N LEU A 887 -23.18 -16.90 6.81
CA LEU A 887 -23.87 -18.00 6.10
C LEU A 887 -23.28 -18.26 4.72
#